data_AF-A0A7V7VIM8-F1
#
_entry.id   AF-A0A7V7VIM8-F1
#
_cell.length_a   1.000
_cell.length_b   1.000
_cell.length_c   1.000
_cell.angle_alpha   90.00
_cell.angle_beta   90.00
_cell.angle_gamma   90.00
#
_symmetry.space_group_name_H-M   'P 1'
#
loop_
_entity.id
_entity.type
_entity.pdbx_description
1 polymer ?
#
loop_
_entity_poly.entity_id
_entity_poly.type
_entity_poly.pdbx_seq_one_letter_code
_entity_poly.pdbx_strand_id
1 'polypeptide(L)'
;MMRTSPKSVFLRTIHWWRARRAGCVVPLAAPAIVVPAPLAILVVAIVYALGTKVALQMTNFPGSVSPVFPDVGLALAAVLIVGRMALFGVWLGSFVANALGFFHGTVNSGHSATSAVLTAALIAIGTIACASSSAWLVRRFGKEEHPLLSGYNVLLLATVGGLGCCMLSPTCGLLGLALGGYIPWQGFACSWVSWLAGDAAGAIVVLPLLLAWHFQHSFKQKSWLMLEMALLGVVTLLLCIFVMFQQQAHVEYCLLPLLLWAAFRFGKRGAATAAVAIAVFAMIGSRLESSPFVGNTVHESLMLLYSFLGVAMVCVLVLAGILSERKWTEKALQATNRHLALATIHANDLAGQAARANLAKSEFLATMSHELRTPMNGVIGMNGLLLDTELSPEQRGFAELAHASGQAMLSLLNSILDFSKIEAKKLDLETLDFDLAALLEDFIATLSLPARAKNLALHSSVEAAVPMLLRGDPGRLCQILTNLTDNAIKFTALGEVNIHVAVEAETAHTVRLRFEVSDTGVGIAGNKHELLFDKFSQVDASTTRCYGGTGLGLAISKQLAELMGGCIGVTSEPGVGSQFWFTANLTKQAGPPAPQPLAHSLPPCEKLPQFHGHKTRILLVEDNIASQQVALRILTKLGLRAQAVANGIEAVKALATIPYDLVLMDVQMPEMDGIEATRLIRSQLSAARNHRVPIIAMTASAMPGDHQKCLVAQMNDYVSKPVSPQSLAAVLQRWLPAEPAVGEP
;
A
#
# COMPACT_ATOMS: atom_id res chain seq x y z
N MET A 1 -12.65 10.01 -14.13
CA MET A 1 -13.07 10.19 -12.72
C MET A 1 -14.51 9.74 -12.56
N MET A 2 -14.77 8.53 -12.03
CA MET A 2 -16.05 8.19 -11.40
C MET A 2 -15.72 7.71 -9.98
N ARG A 3 -15.98 8.57 -8.99
CA ARG A 3 -15.80 8.27 -7.56
C ARG A 3 -16.87 7.25 -7.14
N THR A 4 -16.49 5.97 -7.02
CA THR A 4 -17.31 5.00 -6.28
C THR A 4 -17.11 5.25 -4.79
N SER A 5 -18.14 5.75 -4.11
CA SER A 5 -18.07 6.06 -2.68
C SER A 5 -18.04 4.78 -1.81
N PRO A 6 -17.36 4.80 -0.65
CA PRO A 6 -17.29 3.66 0.27
C PRO A 6 -18.65 3.14 0.78
N LYS A 7 -19.69 3.99 0.71
CA LYS A 7 -21.06 3.64 1.12
C LYS A 7 -21.71 2.59 0.19
N SER A 8 -21.28 2.50 -1.08
CA SER A 8 -21.83 1.54 -2.05
C SER A 8 -21.38 0.09 -1.78
N VAL A 9 -20.21 -0.10 -1.19
CA VAL A 9 -19.67 -1.42 -0.82
C VAL A 9 -20.32 -1.92 0.48
N PHE A 10 -20.53 -1.03 1.45
CA PHE A 10 -21.16 -1.36 2.73
C PHE A 10 -22.65 -1.74 2.57
N LEU A 11 -23.40 -1.02 1.72
CA LEU A 11 -24.81 -1.34 1.43
C LEU A 11 -24.97 -2.66 0.68
N ARG A 12 -24.06 -3.01 -0.23
CA ARG A 12 -24.06 -4.34 -0.89
C ARG A 12 -23.79 -5.47 0.09
N THR A 13 -22.93 -5.25 1.09
CA THR A 13 -22.61 -6.25 2.11
C THR A 13 -23.78 -6.49 3.07
N ILE A 14 -24.54 -5.45 3.42
CA ILE A 14 -25.76 -5.55 4.25
C ILE A 14 -26.92 -6.19 3.47
N HIS A 15 -27.07 -5.88 2.18
CA HIS A 15 -28.08 -6.57 1.34
C HIS A 15 -27.76 -8.04 1.16
N TRP A 16 -26.47 -8.39 1.00
CA TRP A 16 -26.02 -9.78 0.92
C TRP A 16 -26.29 -10.55 2.22
N TRP A 17 -26.07 -9.92 3.39
CA TRP A 17 -26.37 -10.53 4.70
C TRP A 17 -27.87 -10.68 4.98
N ARG A 18 -28.72 -9.73 4.56
CA ARG A 18 -30.19 -9.82 4.70
C ARG A 18 -30.82 -10.85 3.77
N ALA A 19 -30.31 -11.02 2.55
CA ALA A 19 -30.79 -12.06 1.62
C ALA A 19 -30.53 -13.48 2.17
N ARG A 20 -29.41 -13.69 2.88
CA ARG A 20 -29.03 -14.97 3.48
C ARG A 20 -29.89 -15.37 4.68
N ARG A 21 -30.44 -14.41 5.45
CA ARG A 21 -31.35 -14.67 6.60
C ARG A 21 -32.81 -14.88 6.19
N ALA A 22 -33.24 -14.37 5.04
CA ALA A 22 -34.64 -14.43 4.61
C ALA A 22 -35.03 -15.70 3.82
N GLY A 23 -34.12 -16.64 3.59
CA GLY A 23 -34.41 -17.85 2.81
C GLY A 23 -34.74 -17.58 1.33
N CYS A 24 -34.53 -16.34 0.85
CA CYS A 24 -34.63 -16.01 -0.56
C CYS A 24 -33.34 -16.45 -1.27
N VAL A 25 -33.36 -17.69 -1.73
CA VAL A 25 -32.52 -18.14 -2.85
C VAL A 25 -32.88 -17.23 -4.03
N VAL A 26 -31.97 -16.35 -4.43
CA VAL A 26 -32.13 -15.61 -5.69
C VAL A 26 -32.02 -16.65 -6.81
N PRO A 27 -33.05 -16.86 -7.64
CA PRO A 27 -32.91 -17.79 -8.75
C PRO A 27 -31.98 -17.16 -9.78
N LEU A 28 -30.89 -17.85 -10.12
CA LEU A 28 -30.12 -17.57 -11.34
C LEU A 28 -31.07 -17.73 -12.53
N ALA A 29 -31.48 -16.59 -13.09
CA ALA A 29 -32.25 -16.51 -14.31
C ALA A 29 -31.46 -17.16 -15.47
N ALA A 30 -31.76 -18.42 -15.77
CA ALA A 30 -31.84 -18.82 -17.17
C ALA A 30 -33.00 -18.03 -17.81
N PRO A 31 -33.00 -17.76 -19.12
CA PRO A 31 -34.21 -17.30 -19.79
C PRO A 31 -35.23 -18.43 -19.64
N ALA A 32 -36.04 -18.37 -18.58
CA ALA A 32 -37.12 -19.28 -18.36
C ALA A 32 -38.06 -19.06 -19.53
N ILE A 33 -38.19 -20.06 -20.39
CA ILE A 33 -39.44 -20.24 -21.11
C ILE A 33 -40.47 -20.28 -19.98
N VAL A 34 -41.24 -19.20 -19.81
CA VAL A 34 -42.26 -19.09 -18.77
C VAL A 34 -43.40 -20.00 -19.22
N VAL A 35 -43.22 -21.30 -18.99
CA VAL A 35 -44.26 -22.29 -19.20
C VAL A 35 -45.34 -21.98 -18.16
N PRO A 36 -46.61 -21.78 -18.56
CA PRO A 36 -47.70 -21.62 -17.61
C PRO A 36 -47.69 -22.76 -16.60
N ALA A 37 -47.85 -22.46 -15.32
CA ALA A 37 -47.86 -23.44 -14.23
C ALA A 37 -48.69 -24.72 -14.52
N PRO A 38 -49.92 -24.65 -15.07
CA PRO A 38 -50.69 -25.86 -15.40
C PRO A 38 -50.06 -26.70 -16.52
N LEU A 39 -49.42 -26.06 -17.50
CA LEU A 39 -48.73 -26.77 -18.59
C LEU A 39 -47.46 -27.46 -18.07
N ALA A 40 -46.72 -26.81 -17.17
CA ALA A 40 -45.55 -27.42 -16.53
C ALA A 40 -45.94 -28.65 -15.68
N ILE A 41 -47.03 -28.55 -14.92
CA ILE A 41 -47.60 -29.66 -14.15
C ILE A 41 -47.99 -30.83 -15.06
N LEU A 42 -48.68 -30.54 -16.17
CA LEU A 42 -49.13 -31.56 -17.12
C LEU A 42 -47.94 -32.26 -17.78
N VAL A 43 -46.92 -31.51 -18.19
CA VAL A 43 -45.69 -32.06 -18.77
C VAL A 43 -44.98 -32.96 -17.75
N VAL A 44 -44.83 -32.52 -16.50
CA VAL A 44 -44.25 -33.36 -15.44
C VAL A 44 -45.07 -34.64 -15.24
N ALA A 45 -46.40 -34.56 -15.21
CA ALA A 45 -47.26 -35.72 -15.06
C ALA A 45 -47.12 -36.72 -16.22
N ILE A 46 -47.07 -36.24 -17.47
CA ILE A 46 -46.90 -37.08 -18.66
C ILE A 46 -45.52 -37.74 -18.67
N VAL A 47 -44.46 -36.96 -18.46
CA VAL A 47 -43.07 -37.46 -18.44
C VAL A 47 -42.90 -38.50 -17.34
N TYR A 48 -43.45 -38.23 -16.16
CA TYR A 48 -43.40 -39.17 -15.04
C TYR A 48 -44.17 -40.45 -15.36
N ALA A 49 -45.43 -40.36 -15.82
CA ALA A 49 -46.24 -41.53 -16.17
C ALA A 49 -45.61 -42.38 -17.28
N LEU A 50 -44.99 -41.75 -18.27
CA LEU A 50 -44.24 -42.46 -19.32
C LEU A 50 -43.00 -43.15 -18.73
N GLY A 51 -42.26 -42.48 -17.86
CA GLY A 51 -41.12 -43.05 -17.14
C GLY A 51 -41.50 -44.29 -16.35
N THR A 52 -42.57 -44.21 -15.55
CA THR A 52 -43.12 -45.35 -14.80
C THR A 52 -43.58 -46.47 -15.72
N LYS A 53 -44.21 -46.17 -16.87
CA LYS A 53 -44.62 -47.19 -17.84
C LYS A 53 -43.43 -47.90 -18.49
N VAL A 54 -42.37 -47.16 -18.83
CA VAL A 54 -41.13 -47.74 -19.35
C VAL A 54 -40.47 -48.63 -18.29
N ALA A 55 -40.43 -48.18 -17.04
CA ALA A 55 -39.94 -48.98 -15.92
C ALA A 55 -40.73 -50.29 -15.74
N LEU A 56 -42.06 -50.22 -15.83
CA LEU A 56 -42.98 -51.38 -15.77
C LEU A 56 -42.91 -52.31 -17.00
N GLN A 57 -42.30 -51.88 -18.11
CA GLN A 57 -42.03 -52.75 -19.26
C GLN A 57 -40.66 -53.43 -19.17
N MET A 58 -39.70 -52.78 -18.50
CA MET A 58 -38.37 -53.33 -18.25
C MET A 58 -38.33 -54.34 -17.09
N THR A 59 -39.40 -54.44 -16.28
CA THR A 59 -39.64 -55.38 -15.17
C THR A 59 -39.85 -56.85 -15.53
N ASN A 60 -39.90 -57.25 -16.81
CA ASN A 60 -40.26 -58.63 -17.21
C ASN A 60 -39.14 -59.67 -16.95
N PHE A 61 -38.75 -59.84 -15.70
CA PHE A 61 -38.05 -61.01 -15.16
C PHE A 61 -39.08 -61.87 -14.42
N PRO A 62 -39.18 -63.19 -14.66
CA PRO A 62 -40.11 -64.05 -13.94
C PRO A 62 -39.86 -63.96 -12.42
N GLY A 63 -40.83 -63.44 -11.67
CA GLY A 63 -40.80 -63.41 -10.19
C GLY A 63 -39.97 -62.30 -9.53
N SER A 64 -39.68 -61.17 -10.20
CA SER A 64 -38.95 -60.05 -9.56
C SER A 64 -39.48 -58.66 -9.88
N VAL A 65 -39.17 -57.71 -8.99
CA VAL A 65 -39.47 -56.28 -9.13
C VAL A 65 -38.20 -55.56 -9.62
N SER A 66 -38.14 -55.32 -10.93
CA SER A 66 -37.31 -54.42 -11.77
C SER A 66 -35.82 -54.16 -11.47
N PRO A 67 -34.97 -53.97 -12.51
CA PRO A 67 -33.55 -53.61 -12.34
C PRO A 67 -33.15 -52.14 -12.24
N VAL A 68 -34.00 -51.14 -12.53
CA VAL A 68 -33.76 -49.70 -12.20
C VAL A 68 -35.10 -48.94 -12.22
N PHE A 69 -35.51 -48.29 -11.12
CA PHE A 69 -36.66 -47.38 -11.11
C PHE A 69 -36.19 -45.93 -11.36
N PRO A 70 -36.45 -45.32 -12.53
CA PRO A 70 -36.12 -43.91 -12.76
C PRO A 70 -37.00 -42.96 -11.96
N ASP A 71 -38.10 -43.46 -11.41
CA ASP A 71 -39.22 -42.74 -10.81
C ASP A 71 -38.80 -41.75 -9.72
N VAL A 72 -38.06 -42.19 -8.70
CA VAL A 72 -37.60 -41.26 -7.63
C VAL A 72 -36.60 -40.24 -8.15
N GLY A 73 -35.69 -40.63 -9.05
CA GLY A 73 -34.75 -39.71 -9.69
C GLY A 73 -35.44 -38.65 -10.54
N LEU A 74 -36.48 -39.03 -11.30
CA LEU A 74 -37.33 -38.15 -12.09
C LEU A 74 -38.14 -37.20 -11.19
N ALA A 75 -38.77 -37.71 -10.13
CA ALA A 75 -39.54 -36.92 -9.19
C ALA A 75 -38.66 -35.86 -8.51
N LEU A 76 -37.50 -36.25 -8.00
CA LEU A 76 -36.57 -35.35 -7.34
C LEU A 76 -36.00 -34.31 -8.30
N ALA A 77 -35.68 -34.70 -9.54
CA ALA A 77 -35.22 -33.77 -10.57
C ALA A 77 -36.30 -32.74 -10.92
N ALA A 78 -37.55 -33.19 -11.08
CA ALA A 78 -38.68 -32.32 -11.36
C ALA A 78 -38.88 -31.28 -10.24
N VAL A 79 -38.79 -31.70 -8.96
CA VAL A 79 -38.93 -30.77 -7.82
C VAL A 79 -37.75 -29.78 -7.71
N LEU A 80 -36.53 -30.22 -8.02
CA LEU A 80 -35.35 -29.35 -7.99
C LEU A 80 -35.32 -28.36 -9.15
N ILE A 81 -35.81 -28.74 -10.34
CA ILE A 81 -35.83 -27.91 -11.55
C ILE A 81 -37.07 -27.01 -11.61
N VAL A 82 -38.26 -27.58 -11.49
CA VAL A 82 -39.55 -26.88 -11.67
C VAL A 82 -40.08 -26.30 -10.35
N GLY A 83 -39.59 -26.79 -9.21
CA GLY A 83 -40.02 -26.32 -7.89
C GLY A 83 -41.17 -27.14 -7.30
N ARG A 84 -41.76 -26.64 -6.20
CA ARG A 84 -42.76 -27.38 -5.41
C ARG A 84 -44.00 -27.78 -6.20
N MET A 85 -44.34 -27.05 -7.27
CA MET A 85 -45.50 -27.36 -8.12
C MET A 85 -45.34 -28.69 -8.87
N ALA A 86 -44.11 -29.15 -9.09
CA ALA A 86 -43.85 -30.46 -9.69
C ALA A 86 -44.42 -31.62 -8.86
N LEU A 87 -44.58 -31.45 -7.54
CA LEU A 87 -45.14 -32.49 -6.67
C LEU A 87 -46.55 -32.91 -7.11
N PHE A 88 -47.36 -31.95 -7.57
CA PHE A 88 -48.70 -32.27 -8.07
C PHE A 88 -48.64 -33.05 -9.39
N GLY A 89 -47.73 -32.67 -10.29
CA GLY A 89 -47.49 -33.41 -11.54
C GLY A 89 -46.98 -34.83 -11.29
N VAL A 90 -46.00 -34.99 -10.39
CA VAL A 90 -45.45 -36.30 -9.98
C VAL A 90 -46.54 -37.16 -9.34
N TRP A 91 -47.33 -36.61 -8.42
CA TRP A 91 -48.44 -37.33 -7.80
C TRP A 91 -49.45 -37.82 -8.84
N LEU A 92 -49.89 -36.93 -9.74
CA LEU A 92 -50.86 -37.25 -10.77
C LEU A 92 -50.32 -38.32 -11.74
N GLY A 93 -49.09 -38.15 -12.22
CA GLY A 93 -48.44 -39.10 -13.11
C GLY A 93 -48.27 -40.48 -12.46
N SER A 94 -47.79 -40.51 -11.22
CA SER A 94 -47.63 -41.75 -10.45
C SER A 94 -48.97 -42.43 -10.19
N PHE A 95 -49.99 -41.68 -9.78
CA PHE A 95 -51.31 -42.23 -9.50
C PHE A 95 -51.95 -42.84 -10.75
N VAL A 96 -51.95 -42.11 -11.88
CA VAL A 96 -52.55 -42.58 -13.14
C VAL A 96 -51.81 -43.81 -13.67
N ALA A 97 -50.47 -43.81 -13.69
CA ALA A 97 -49.69 -44.93 -14.18
C ALA A 97 -49.95 -46.22 -13.38
N ASN A 98 -49.95 -46.12 -12.05
CA ASN A 98 -50.17 -47.26 -11.16
C ASN A 98 -51.64 -47.71 -11.15
N ALA A 99 -52.60 -46.78 -11.10
CA ALA A 99 -54.01 -47.11 -11.13
C ALA A 99 -54.36 -47.89 -12.40
N LEU A 100 -53.92 -47.43 -13.58
CA LEU A 100 -54.15 -48.15 -14.84
C LEU A 100 -53.52 -49.55 -14.83
N GLY A 101 -52.33 -49.70 -14.24
CA GLY A 101 -51.67 -51.00 -14.09
C GLY A 101 -52.47 -51.97 -13.22
N PHE A 102 -52.88 -51.55 -12.02
CA PHE A 102 -53.65 -52.39 -11.11
C PHE A 102 -55.06 -52.66 -11.64
N PHE A 103 -55.72 -51.70 -12.29
CA PHE A 103 -57.05 -51.90 -12.88
C PHE A 103 -57.04 -53.00 -13.96
N HIS A 104 -56.03 -53.05 -14.82
CA HIS A 104 -55.89 -54.16 -15.79
C HIS A 104 -55.65 -55.51 -15.09
N GLY A 105 -54.97 -55.51 -13.94
CA GLY A 105 -54.78 -56.70 -13.11
C GLY A 105 -56.05 -57.17 -12.39
N THR A 106 -56.86 -56.26 -11.86
CA THR A 106 -58.08 -56.59 -11.11
C THR A 106 -59.10 -57.41 -11.90
N VAL A 107 -59.16 -57.22 -13.22
CA VAL A 107 -60.02 -57.99 -14.13
C VAL A 107 -59.61 -59.47 -14.19
N ASN A 108 -58.34 -59.79 -13.89
CA ASN A 108 -57.78 -61.13 -14.01
C ASN A 108 -57.55 -61.86 -12.66
N SER A 109 -57.47 -61.15 -11.53
CA SER A 109 -57.02 -61.72 -10.24
C SER A 109 -58.01 -61.63 -9.07
N GLY A 110 -59.21 -61.08 -9.26
CA GLY A 110 -60.28 -61.06 -8.25
C GLY A 110 -60.16 -59.98 -7.16
N HIS A 111 -59.20 -59.05 -7.28
CA HIS A 111 -59.05 -57.91 -6.38
C HIS A 111 -60.10 -56.82 -6.64
N SER A 112 -60.54 -56.11 -5.59
CA SER A 112 -61.54 -55.05 -5.75
C SER A 112 -60.96 -53.80 -6.42
N ALA A 113 -61.77 -53.09 -7.22
CA ALA A 113 -61.41 -51.79 -7.77
C ALA A 113 -60.98 -50.77 -6.69
N THR A 114 -61.57 -50.87 -5.49
CA THR A 114 -61.22 -50.03 -4.34
C THR A 114 -59.80 -50.29 -3.83
N SER A 115 -59.36 -51.55 -3.82
CA SER A 115 -57.98 -51.91 -3.43
C SER A 115 -56.96 -51.35 -4.42
N ALA A 116 -57.21 -51.44 -5.72
CA ALA A 116 -56.34 -50.92 -6.77
C ALA A 116 -56.13 -49.39 -6.66
N VAL A 117 -57.21 -48.64 -6.43
CA VAL A 117 -57.15 -47.17 -6.26
C VAL A 117 -56.39 -46.79 -4.99
N LEU A 118 -56.65 -47.48 -3.86
CA LEU A 118 -55.98 -47.21 -2.60
C LEU A 118 -54.47 -47.50 -2.68
N THR A 119 -54.10 -48.63 -3.29
CA THR A 119 -52.69 -48.99 -3.51
C THR A 119 -51.98 -47.97 -4.41
N ALA A 120 -52.60 -47.56 -5.52
CA ALA A 120 -52.03 -46.53 -6.40
C ALA A 120 -51.87 -45.16 -5.71
N ALA A 121 -52.82 -44.78 -4.86
CA ALA A 121 -52.75 -43.54 -4.08
C ALA A 121 -51.60 -43.57 -3.06
N LEU A 122 -51.41 -44.68 -2.35
CA LEU A 122 -50.33 -44.82 -1.37
C LEU A 122 -48.94 -44.80 -2.02
N ILE A 123 -48.78 -45.41 -3.20
CA ILE A 123 -47.53 -45.34 -4.00
C ILE A 123 -47.24 -43.89 -4.42
N ALA A 124 -48.26 -43.17 -4.90
CA ALA A 124 -48.10 -41.76 -5.28
C ALA A 124 -47.75 -40.86 -4.08
N ILE A 125 -48.35 -41.10 -2.90
CA ILE A 125 -48.04 -40.40 -1.66
C ILE A 125 -46.59 -40.65 -1.23
N GLY A 126 -46.14 -41.91 -1.25
CA GLY A 126 -44.76 -42.26 -0.92
C GLY A 126 -43.73 -41.56 -1.81
N THR A 127 -44.01 -41.53 -3.12
CA THR A 127 -43.17 -40.86 -4.12
C THR A 127 -43.01 -39.37 -3.84
N ILE A 128 -44.11 -38.65 -3.60
CA ILE A 128 -44.05 -37.20 -3.33
C ILE A 128 -43.45 -36.89 -1.97
N ALA A 129 -43.69 -37.73 -0.96
CA ALA A 129 -43.09 -37.58 0.37
C ALA A 129 -41.57 -37.74 0.30
N CYS A 130 -41.08 -38.72 -0.47
CA CYS A 130 -39.67 -38.90 -0.77
C CYS A 130 -39.10 -37.67 -1.48
N ALA A 131 -39.64 -37.31 -2.65
CA ALA A 131 -39.11 -36.22 -3.48
C ALA A 131 -39.12 -34.86 -2.76
N SER A 132 -40.17 -34.55 -1.99
CA SER A 132 -40.26 -33.31 -1.23
C SER A 132 -39.26 -33.24 -0.08
N SER A 133 -39.10 -34.32 0.68
CA SER A 133 -38.14 -34.41 1.80
C SER A 133 -36.70 -34.34 1.30
N SER A 134 -36.37 -35.09 0.24
CA SER A 134 -35.05 -35.03 -0.41
C SER A 134 -34.72 -33.63 -0.91
N ALA A 135 -35.65 -32.98 -1.63
CA ALA A 135 -35.44 -31.64 -2.15
C ALA A 135 -35.30 -30.60 -1.01
N TRP A 136 -36.03 -30.76 0.09
CA TRP A 136 -35.91 -29.90 1.26
C TRP A 136 -34.53 -30.05 1.92
N LEU A 137 -34.03 -31.27 2.13
CA LEU A 137 -32.72 -31.52 2.72
C LEU A 137 -31.58 -30.96 1.86
N VAL A 138 -31.63 -31.19 0.54
CA VAL A 138 -30.64 -30.67 -0.41
C VAL A 138 -30.61 -29.15 -0.38
N ARG A 139 -31.78 -28.49 -0.34
CA ARG A 139 -31.86 -27.02 -0.25
C ARG A 139 -31.44 -26.48 1.12
N ARG A 140 -31.66 -27.22 2.20
CA ARG A 140 -31.33 -26.81 3.57
C ARG A 140 -29.84 -26.89 3.86
N PHE A 141 -29.19 -27.95 3.41
CA PHE A 141 -27.80 -28.25 3.76
C PHE A 141 -26.79 -28.02 2.62
N GLY A 142 -27.25 -27.71 1.41
CA GLY A 142 -26.39 -27.38 0.26
C GLY A 142 -25.62 -26.07 0.48
N LYS A 143 -24.33 -26.07 0.16
CA LYS A 143 -23.43 -24.91 0.34
C LYS A 143 -23.47 -23.91 -0.82
N GLU A 144 -23.99 -24.31 -1.97
CA GLU A 144 -24.01 -23.52 -3.20
C GLU A 144 -25.36 -23.59 -3.91
N GLU A 145 -25.64 -22.60 -4.76
CA GLU A 145 -26.90 -22.46 -5.50
C GLU A 145 -27.15 -23.62 -6.47
N HIS A 146 -26.10 -24.30 -6.94
CA HIS A 146 -26.24 -25.45 -7.83
C HIS A 146 -25.95 -26.78 -7.09
N PRO A 147 -26.90 -27.74 -7.10
CA PRO A 147 -26.77 -29.01 -6.38
C PRO A 147 -25.61 -29.90 -6.86
N LEU A 148 -25.13 -29.69 -8.09
CA LEU A 148 -24.02 -30.47 -8.64
C LEU A 148 -22.71 -29.70 -8.70
N LEU A 149 -22.62 -28.44 -8.23
CA LEU A 149 -21.38 -27.66 -8.41
C LEU A 149 -20.22 -28.14 -7.54
N SER A 150 -20.47 -28.38 -6.26
CA SER A 150 -19.48 -28.85 -5.29
C SER A 150 -19.57 -30.36 -5.07
N GLY A 151 -18.41 -31.02 -4.86
CA GLY A 151 -18.35 -32.41 -4.43
C GLY A 151 -19.12 -32.67 -3.12
N TYR A 152 -19.22 -31.67 -2.25
CA TYR A 152 -20.02 -31.74 -1.02
C TYR A 152 -21.53 -31.87 -1.32
N ASN A 153 -22.06 -31.10 -2.27
CA ASN A 153 -23.49 -31.18 -2.61
C ASN A 153 -23.81 -32.51 -3.32
N VAL A 154 -22.87 -33.05 -4.10
CA VAL A 154 -23.00 -34.39 -4.70
C VAL A 154 -23.06 -35.47 -3.61
N LEU A 155 -22.19 -35.41 -2.61
CA LEU A 155 -22.20 -36.36 -1.50
C LEU A 155 -23.48 -36.24 -0.66
N LEU A 156 -23.93 -35.02 -0.40
CA LEU A 156 -25.20 -34.73 0.28
C LEU A 156 -26.39 -35.31 -0.50
N LEU A 157 -26.36 -35.21 -1.83
CA LEU A 157 -27.39 -35.77 -2.70
C LEU A 157 -27.38 -37.30 -2.68
N ALA A 158 -26.21 -37.94 -2.71
CA ALA A 158 -26.10 -39.40 -2.68
C ALA A 158 -26.51 -40.01 -1.33
N THR A 159 -26.14 -39.36 -0.21
CA THR A 159 -26.34 -39.89 1.15
C THR A 159 -27.69 -39.50 1.74
N VAL A 160 -27.90 -38.21 1.99
CA VAL A 160 -29.06 -37.68 2.70
C VAL A 160 -30.26 -37.52 1.76
N GLY A 161 -30.04 -37.00 0.54
CA GLY A 161 -31.09 -36.80 -0.46
C GLY A 161 -31.52 -38.09 -1.19
N GLY A 162 -30.61 -39.04 -1.35
CA GLY A 162 -30.82 -40.33 -1.99
C GLY A 162 -31.24 -41.38 -0.97
N LEU A 163 -30.29 -42.02 -0.29
CA LEU A 163 -30.55 -43.17 0.58
C LEU A 163 -31.50 -42.87 1.76
N GLY A 164 -31.36 -41.73 2.42
CA GLY A 164 -32.15 -41.41 3.62
C GLY A 164 -33.64 -41.16 3.35
N CYS A 165 -33.96 -40.37 2.33
CA CYS A 165 -35.35 -40.03 2.01
C CYS A 165 -36.06 -41.05 1.12
N CYS A 166 -35.31 -41.89 0.37
CA CYS A 166 -35.87 -42.97 -0.43
C CYS A 166 -36.61 -44.02 0.41
N MET A 167 -36.47 -44.05 1.74
CA MET A 167 -37.21 -44.97 2.61
C MET A 167 -38.73 -44.73 2.62
N LEU A 168 -39.20 -43.51 2.33
CA LEU A 168 -40.62 -43.15 2.39
C LEU A 168 -41.44 -43.81 1.27
N SER A 169 -40.87 -43.88 0.07
CA SER A 169 -41.47 -44.47 -1.13
C SER A 169 -41.81 -45.96 -0.97
N PRO A 170 -40.86 -46.88 -0.67
CA PRO A 170 -41.13 -48.30 -0.52
C PRO A 170 -41.98 -48.58 0.73
N THR A 171 -41.88 -47.76 1.79
CA THR A 171 -42.71 -47.91 2.99
C THR A 171 -44.18 -47.67 2.67
N CYS A 172 -44.53 -46.57 2.03
CA CYS A 172 -45.93 -46.29 1.64
C CYS A 172 -46.41 -47.24 0.53
N GLY A 173 -45.56 -47.52 -0.46
CA GLY A 173 -45.90 -48.39 -1.59
C GLY A 173 -46.17 -49.84 -1.17
N LEU A 174 -45.30 -50.44 -0.36
CA LEU A 174 -45.49 -51.81 0.11
C LEU A 174 -46.61 -51.93 1.14
N LEU A 175 -46.83 -50.91 1.97
CA LEU A 175 -48.01 -50.86 2.83
C LEU A 175 -49.28 -50.91 1.99
N GLY A 176 -49.33 -50.14 0.89
CA GLY A 176 -50.45 -50.17 -0.05
C GLY A 176 -50.63 -51.51 -0.76
N LEU A 177 -49.53 -52.19 -1.12
CA LEU A 177 -49.58 -53.52 -1.74
C LEU A 177 -50.01 -54.60 -0.75
N ALA A 178 -49.53 -54.56 0.49
CA ALA A 178 -49.87 -55.53 1.53
C ALA A 178 -51.33 -55.36 2.00
N LEU A 179 -51.78 -54.12 2.22
CA LEU A 179 -53.18 -53.82 2.55
C LEU A 179 -54.13 -54.13 1.39
N GLY A 180 -53.68 -53.95 0.15
CA GLY A 180 -54.43 -54.31 -1.06
C GLY A 180 -54.45 -55.80 -1.36
N GLY A 181 -53.73 -56.64 -0.60
CA GLY A 181 -53.67 -58.09 -0.82
C GLY A 181 -52.85 -58.51 -2.05
N TYR A 182 -51.96 -57.65 -2.54
CA TYR A 182 -51.09 -57.93 -3.69
C TYR A 182 -49.80 -58.65 -3.30
N ILE A 183 -49.32 -58.48 -2.06
CA ILE A 183 -48.09 -59.12 -1.55
C ILE A 183 -48.35 -59.67 -0.14
N PRO A 184 -47.88 -60.89 0.19
CA PRO A 184 -47.96 -61.42 1.54
C PRO A 184 -47.03 -60.69 2.51
N TRP A 185 -47.47 -60.49 3.76
CA TRP A 185 -46.69 -59.81 4.80
C TRP A 185 -45.30 -60.43 5.07
N GLN A 186 -45.15 -61.74 4.84
CA GLN A 186 -43.88 -62.45 5.01
C GLN A 186 -42.80 -61.99 4.00
N GLY A 187 -43.20 -61.51 2.81
CA GLY A 187 -42.29 -60.99 1.78
C GLY A 187 -42.00 -59.49 1.89
N PHE A 188 -42.56 -58.81 2.89
CA PHE A 188 -42.50 -57.34 3.03
C PHE A 188 -41.06 -56.83 3.15
N ALA A 189 -40.25 -57.43 4.04
CA ALA A 189 -38.89 -56.96 4.31
C ALA A 189 -37.97 -57.10 3.08
N CYS A 190 -38.02 -58.24 2.39
CA CYS A 190 -37.21 -58.49 1.19
C CYS A 190 -37.60 -57.55 0.03
N SER A 191 -38.91 -57.36 -0.16
CA SER A 191 -39.43 -56.43 -1.17
C SER A 191 -39.07 -54.98 -0.84
N TRP A 192 -39.07 -54.61 0.45
CA TRP A 192 -38.73 -53.28 0.93
C TRP A 192 -37.27 -52.92 0.64
N VAL A 193 -36.34 -53.83 0.93
CA VAL A 193 -34.92 -53.63 0.62
C VAL A 193 -34.68 -53.52 -0.89
N SER A 194 -35.31 -54.39 -1.68
CA SER A 194 -35.19 -54.38 -3.14
C SER A 194 -35.67 -53.07 -3.76
N TRP A 195 -36.83 -52.59 -3.30
CA TRP A 195 -37.42 -51.34 -3.79
C TRP A 195 -36.60 -50.14 -3.32
N LEU A 196 -36.16 -50.10 -2.05
CA LEU A 196 -35.27 -49.05 -1.56
C LEU A 196 -33.97 -48.95 -2.39
N ALA A 197 -33.36 -50.09 -2.70
CA ALA A 197 -32.16 -50.15 -3.53
C ALA A 197 -32.41 -49.62 -4.95
N GLY A 198 -33.55 -49.97 -5.55
CA GLY A 198 -33.97 -49.47 -6.85
C GLY A 198 -34.21 -47.95 -6.88
N ASP A 199 -34.91 -47.41 -5.88
CA ASP A 199 -35.17 -45.98 -5.74
C ASP A 199 -33.87 -45.19 -5.52
N ALA A 200 -32.96 -45.71 -4.68
CA ALA A 200 -31.66 -45.11 -4.45
C ALA A 200 -30.78 -45.11 -5.72
N ALA A 201 -30.76 -46.21 -6.47
CA ALA A 201 -30.03 -46.29 -7.74
C ALA A 201 -30.59 -45.31 -8.79
N GLY A 202 -31.93 -45.23 -8.90
CA GLY A 202 -32.59 -44.24 -9.75
C GLY A 202 -32.26 -42.80 -9.38
N ALA A 203 -32.28 -42.48 -8.09
CA ALA A 203 -31.91 -41.17 -7.57
C ALA A 203 -30.43 -40.82 -7.81
N ILE A 204 -29.53 -41.80 -7.81
CA ILE A 204 -28.11 -41.54 -8.04
C ILE A 204 -27.77 -41.45 -9.53
N VAL A 205 -28.56 -42.08 -10.42
CA VAL A 205 -28.26 -42.12 -11.87
C VAL A 205 -29.05 -41.07 -12.66
N VAL A 206 -30.37 -41.04 -12.50
CA VAL A 206 -31.26 -40.22 -13.34
C VAL A 206 -31.23 -38.76 -12.94
N LEU A 207 -31.19 -38.47 -11.64
CA LEU A 207 -31.21 -37.11 -11.16
C LEU A 207 -29.94 -36.31 -11.56
N PRO A 208 -28.70 -36.83 -11.38
CA PRO A 208 -27.52 -36.09 -11.81
C PRO A 208 -27.45 -35.90 -13.32
N LEU A 209 -27.99 -36.83 -14.12
CA LEU A 209 -28.13 -36.66 -15.57
C LEU A 209 -28.98 -35.43 -15.88
N LEU A 210 -30.21 -35.36 -15.36
CA LEU A 210 -31.13 -34.27 -15.64
C LEU A 210 -30.60 -32.92 -15.16
N LEU A 211 -30.02 -32.87 -13.96
CA LEU A 211 -29.42 -31.65 -13.43
C LEU A 211 -28.18 -31.21 -14.22
N ALA A 212 -27.30 -32.12 -14.64
CA ALA A 212 -26.09 -31.78 -15.40
C ALA A 212 -26.43 -31.19 -16.78
N TRP A 213 -27.48 -31.69 -17.42
CA TRP A 213 -27.94 -31.18 -18.71
C TRP A 213 -28.71 -29.87 -18.58
N HIS A 214 -29.53 -29.71 -17.54
CA HIS A 214 -30.30 -28.49 -17.32
C HIS A 214 -29.43 -27.26 -17.01
N PHE A 215 -28.40 -27.36 -16.16
CA PHE A 215 -27.73 -26.17 -15.60
C PHE A 215 -26.46 -25.68 -16.34
N GLN A 216 -25.93 -26.36 -17.37
CA GLN A 216 -24.62 -26.02 -17.95
C GLN A 216 -24.64 -25.57 -19.43
N HIS A 217 -25.19 -24.41 -19.77
CA HIS A 217 -25.45 -24.03 -21.17
C HIS A 217 -24.29 -23.94 -22.20
N SER A 218 -23.00 -24.01 -21.82
CA SER A 218 -21.91 -23.79 -22.78
C SER A 218 -21.28 -25.08 -23.32
N PHE A 219 -21.72 -25.51 -24.51
CA PHE A 219 -21.06 -26.58 -25.28
C PHE A 219 -20.27 -25.96 -26.44
N LYS A 220 -18.96 -25.75 -26.25
CA LYS A 220 -18.03 -25.38 -27.35
C LYS A 220 -17.00 -26.49 -27.49
N GLN A 221 -17.14 -27.31 -28.52
CA GLN A 221 -16.26 -28.46 -28.76
C GLN A 221 -15.15 -28.10 -29.76
N LYS A 222 -13.93 -28.57 -29.51
CA LYS A 222 -12.80 -28.52 -30.47
C LYS A 222 -12.69 -29.87 -31.16
N SER A 223 -12.43 -29.89 -32.47
CA SER A 223 -12.42 -31.10 -33.32
C SER A 223 -11.50 -32.22 -32.83
N TRP A 224 -10.42 -31.90 -32.11
CA TRP A 224 -9.48 -32.89 -31.57
C TRP A 224 -10.06 -33.76 -30.43
N LEU A 225 -11.11 -33.30 -29.72
CA LEU A 225 -11.81 -34.12 -28.74
C LEU A 225 -12.55 -35.32 -29.36
N MET A 226 -13.02 -35.18 -30.61
CA MET A 226 -13.76 -36.24 -31.30
C MET A 226 -12.84 -37.41 -31.64
N LEU A 227 -11.56 -37.11 -31.91
CA LEU A 227 -10.51 -38.11 -32.15
C LEU A 227 -10.15 -38.88 -30.88
N GLU A 228 -9.97 -38.19 -29.74
CA GLU A 228 -9.75 -38.83 -28.43
C GLU A 228 -10.91 -39.77 -28.06
N MET A 229 -12.15 -39.33 -28.33
CA MET A 229 -13.36 -40.13 -28.09
C MET A 229 -13.43 -41.37 -28.98
N ALA A 230 -13.10 -41.22 -30.27
CA ALA A 230 -13.06 -42.33 -31.21
C ALA A 230 -11.99 -43.35 -30.82
N LEU A 231 -10.79 -42.89 -30.44
CA LEU A 231 -9.70 -43.76 -30.02
C LEU A 231 -10.04 -44.53 -28.74
N LEU A 232 -10.56 -43.83 -27.71
CA LEU A 232 -10.97 -44.49 -26.48
C LEU A 232 -12.15 -45.44 -26.71
N GLY A 233 -13.12 -45.05 -27.54
CA GLY A 233 -14.23 -45.91 -27.94
C GLY A 233 -13.76 -47.17 -28.65
N VAL A 234 -12.77 -47.07 -29.55
CA VAL A 234 -12.14 -48.22 -30.21
C VAL A 234 -11.40 -49.10 -29.21
N VAL A 235 -10.60 -48.52 -28.31
CA VAL A 235 -9.88 -49.28 -27.26
C VAL A 235 -10.86 -50.00 -26.33
N THR A 236 -11.92 -49.32 -25.88
CA THR A 236 -12.97 -49.92 -25.05
C THR A 236 -13.71 -51.01 -25.81
N LEU A 237 -14.06 -50.80 -27.08
CA LEU A 237 -14.71 -51.81 -27.91
C LEU A 237 -13.82 -53.04 -28.11
N LEU A 238 -12.53 -52.85 -28.40
CA LEU A 238 -11.56 -53.95 -28.52
C LEU A 238 -11.38 -54.70 -27.21
N LEU A 239 -11.35 -53.99 -26.06
CA LEU A 239 -11.29 -54.60 -24.74
C LEU A 239 -12.56 -55.41 -24.45
N CYS A 240 -13.74 -54.87 -24.78
CA CYS A 240 -15.01 -55.58 -24.66
C CYS A 240 -15.03 -56.85 -25.53
N ILE A 241 -14.62 -56.75 -26.81
CA ILE A 241 -14.53 -57.91 -27.71
C ILE A 241 -13.55 -58.95 -27.16
N PHE A 242 -12.37 -58.52 -26.70
CA PHE A 242 -11.36 -59.41 -26.11
C PHE A 242 -11.89 -60.16 -24.87
N VAL A 243 -12.57 -59.46 -23.97
CA VAL A 243 -13.19 -60.07 -22.77
C VAL A 243 -14.31 -61.04 -23.17
N MET A 244 -15.14 -60.70 -24.17
CA MET A 244 -16.16 -61.62 -24.69
C MET A 244 -15.55 -62.89 -25.30
N PHE A 245 -14.38 -62.81 -25.95
CA PHE A 245 -13.68 -63.97 -26.52
C PHE A 245 -13.08 -64.92 -25.47
N GLN A 246 -12.76 -64.43 -24.27
CA GLN A 246 -12.18 -65.24 -23.19
C GLN A 246 -13.23 -66.02 -22.37
N GLN A 247 -14.51 -66.01 -22.79
CA GLN A 247 -15.65 -66.55 -22.01
C GLN A 247 -15.71 -66.08 -20.54
N GLN A 248 -15.09 -64.94 -20.22
CA GLN A 248 -15.21 -64.30 -18.92
C GLN A 248 -16.21 -63.15 -19.00
N ALA A 249 -17.30 -63.27 -18.25
CA ALA A 249 -18.52 -62.46 -18.32
C ALA A 249 -18.40 -61.08 -17.63
N HIS A 250 -17.29 -60.34 -17.80
CA HIS A 250 -17.03 -59.12 -17.01
C HIS A 250 -16.73 -57.88 -17.88
N VAL A 251 -17.53 -57.70 -18.94
CA VAL A 251 -17.39 -56.63 -19.94
C VAL A 251 -17.73 -55.25 -19.34
N GLU A 252 -18.53 -55.20 -18.29
CA GLU A 252 -19.07 -53.99 -17.68
C GLU A 252 -17.98 -53.16 -16.96
N TYR A 253 -16.97 -53.82 -16.39
CA TYR A 253 -15.83 -53.16 -15.76
C TYR A 253 -14.91 -52.48 -16.79
N CYS A 254 -14.92 -52.93 -18.05
CA CYS A 254 -14.19 -52.32 -19.15
C CYS A 254 -14.71 -50.92 -19.50
N LEU A 255 -15.92 -50.58 -19.04
CA LEU A 255 -16.55 -49.28 -19.26
C LEU A 255 -16.17 -48.25 -18.19
N LEU A 256 -15.58 -48.64 -17.05
CA LEU A 256 -15.17 -47.72 -15.99
C LEU A 256 -14.10 -46.69 -16.45
N PRO A 257 -13.06 -47.06 -17.22
CA PRO A 257 -12.12 -46.09 -17.78
C PRO A 257 -12.78 -45.07 -18.72
N LEU A 258 -13.75 -45.52 -19.53
CA LEU A 258 -14.53 -44.65 -20.42
C LEU A 258 -15.30 -43.60 -19.62
N LEU A 259 -15.87 -44.02 -18.49
CA LEU A 259 -16.64 -43.16 -17.61
C LEU A 259 -15.76 -42.17 -16.82
N LEU A 260 -14.59 -42.60 -16.34
CA LEU A 260 -13.59 -41.70 -15.73
C LEU A 260 -13.07 -40.66 -16.74
N TRP A 261 -12.79 -41.08 -17.97
CA TRP A 261 -12.39 -40.18 -19.04
C TRP A 261 -13.50 -39.18 -19.39
N ALA A 262 -14.74 -39.64 -19.53
CA ALA A 262 -15.89 -38.79 -19.81
C ALA A 262 -16.09 -37.74 -18.70
N ALA A 263 -15.88 -38.12 -17.44
CA ALA A 263 -15.91 -37.22 -16.30
C ALA A 263 -14.77 -36.19 -16.30
N PHE A 264 -13.54 -36.61 -16.63
CA PHE A 264 -12.41 -35.71 -16.73
C PHE A 264 -12.58 -34.68 -17.86
N ARG A 265 -13.08 -35.14 -19.01
CA ARG A 265 -13.10 -34.37 -20.25
C ARG A 265 -14.31 -33.46 -20.38
N PHE A 266 -15.50 -34.02 -20.14
CA PHE A 266 -16.78 -33.32 -20.30
C PHE A 266 -17.41 -32.95 -18.95
N GLY A 267 -16.68 -33.14 -17.85
CA GLY A 267 -17.16 -32.82 -16.52
C GLY A 267 -18.40 -33.64 -16.17
N LYS A 268 -19.36 -32.99 -15.53
CA LYS A 268 -20.55 -33.63 -14.95
C LYS A 268 -21.49 -34.20 -16.00
N ARG A 269 -21.56 -33.59 -17.20
CA ARG A 269 -22.39 -34.08 -18.30
C ARG A 269 -21.86 -35.39 -18.89
N GLY A 270 -20.56 -35.45 -19.17
CA GLY A 270 -19.95 -36.70 -19.64
C GLY A 270 -20.04 -37.79 -18.59
N ALA A 271 -19.72 -37.46 -17.34
CA ALA A 271 -19.88 -38.37 -16.21
C ALA A 271 -21.29 -38.98 -16.15
N ALA A 272 -22.33 -38.13 -16.12
CA ALA A 272 -23.71 -38.60 -15.95
C ALA A 272 -24.25 -39.33 -17.18
N THR A 273 -23.88 -38.92 -18.39
CA THR A 273 -24.28 -39.61 -19.64
C THR A 273 -23.61 -40.97 -19.79
N ALA A 274 -22.30 -41.05 -19.53
CA ALA A 274 -21.58 -42.31 -19.52
C ALA A 274 -22.14 -43.25 -18.44
N ALA A 275 -22.48 -42.74 -17.26
CA ALA A 275 -23.07 -43.55 -16.18
C ALA A 275 -24.39 -44.20 -16.59
N VAL A 276 -25.27 -43.45 -17.25
CA VAL A 276 -26.55 -43.97 -17.74
C VAL A 276 -26.32 -45.00 -18.85
N ALA A 277 -25.38 -44.76 -19.77
CA ALA A 277 -25.03 -45.73 -20.80
C ALA A 277 -24.51 -47.04 -20.20
N ILE A 278 -23.67 -46.98 -19.17
CA ILE A 278 -23.17 -48.17 -18.45
C ILE A 278 -24.31 -48.87 -17.71
N ALA A 279 -25.22 -48.13 -17.06
CA ALA A 279 -26.38 -48.71 -16.39
C ALA A 279 -27.27 -49.50 -17.36
N VAL A 280 -27.55 -48.91 -18.53
CA VAL A 280 -28.34 -49.57 -19.59
C VAL A 280 -27.60 -50.80 -20.13
N PHE A 281 -26.29 -50.70 -20.36
CA PHE A 281 -25.50 -51.82 -20.85
C PHE A 281 -25.45 -52.98 -19.85
N ALA A 282 -25.18 -52.69 -18.57
CA ALA A 282 -25.18 -53.67 -17.50
C ALA A 282 -26.56 -54.34 -17.32
N MET A 283 -27.64 -53.59 -17.49
CA MET A 283 -29.01 -54.13 -17.44
C MET A 283 -29.30 -55.08 -18.63
N ILE A 284 -28.86 -54.73 -19.84
CA ILE A 284 -29.00 -55.60 -21.01
C ILE A 284 -28.17 -56.88 -20.83
N GLY A 285 -26.92 -56.75 -20.34
CA GLY A 285 -26.05 -57.90 -20.04
C GLY A 285 -26.65 -58.83 -18.99
N SER A 286 -27.23 -58.29 -17.92
CA SER A 286 -27.93 -59.09 -16.90
C SER A 286 -29.17 -59.81 -17.43
N ARG A 287 -29.87 -59.24 -18.41
CA ARG A 287 -31.01 -59.91 -19.08
C ARG A 287 -30.57 -61.06 -19.99
N LEU A 288 -29.38 -60.95 -20.59
CA LEU A 288 -28.81 -61.97 -21.47
C LEU A 288 -28.02 -63.05 -20.71
N GLU A 289 -28.11 -63.07 -19.38
CA GLU A 289 -27.37 -63.98 -18.47
C GLU A 289 -25.83 -63.91 -18.63
N SER A 290 -25.32 -62.83 -19.23
CA SER A 290 -23.92 -62.68 -19.64
C SER A 290 -23.13 -61.69 -18.77
N SER A 291 -23.63 -61.39 -17.58
CA SER A 291 -23.17 -60.29 -16.71
C SER A 291 -22.65 -60.80 -15.36
N PRO A 292 -21.67 -60.11 -14.72
CA PRO A 292 -21.15 -60.44 -13.40
C PRO A 292 -22.21 -60.33 -12.30
N PHE A 293 -23.30 -59.64 -12.60
CA PHE A 293 -24.36 -59.31 -11.65
C PHE A 293 -25.49 -60.35 -11.66
N VAL A 294 -25.29 -61.53 -12.25
CA VAL A 294 -26.24 -62.64 -12.21
C VAL A 294 -25.92 -63.52 -11.00
N GLY A 295 -26.75 -63.42 -9.95
CA GLY A 295 -26.68 -64.24 -8.74
C GLY A 295 -27.60 -65.47 -8.80
N ASN A 296 -27.64 -66.25 -7.73
CA ASN A 296 -28.48 -67.46 -7.64
C ASN A 296 -29.98 -67.13 -7.58
N THR A 297 -30.30 -65.92 -7.14
CA THR A 297 -31.67 -65.39 -7.10
C THR A 297 -31.75 -64.06 -7.85
N VAL A 298 -32.95 -63.71 -8.31
CA VAL A 298 -33.15 -62.42 -8.96
C VAL A 298 -32.89 -61.26 -7.99
N HIS A 299 -33.23 -61.43 -6.70
CA HIS A 299 -32.93 -60.45 -5.66
C HIS A 299 -31.42 -60.20 -5.53
N GLU A 300 -30.62 -61.26 -5.45
CA GLU A 300 -29.16 -61.18 -5.37
C GLU A 300 -28.58 -60.47 -6.61
N SER A 301 -29.09 -60.82 -7.79
CA SER A 301 -28.67 -60.21 -9.06
C SER A 301 -28.91 -58.69 -9.09
N LEU A 302 -30.09 -58.28 -8.62
CA LEU A 302 -30.46 -56.86 -8.53
C LEU A 302 -29.59 -56.09 -7.54
N MET A 303 -29.33 -56.65 -6.36
CA MET A 303 -28.51 -56.00 -5.34
C MET A 303 -27.05 -55.83 -5.79
N LEU A 304 -26.49 -56.80 -6.52
CA LEU A 304 -25.16 -56.69 -7.12
C LEU A 304 -25.09 -55.59 -8.18
N LEU A 305 -26.10 -55.49 -9.05
CA LEU A 305 -26.18 -54.43 -10.06
C LEU A 305 -26.32 -53.03 -9.42
N TYR A 306 -27.20 -52.89 -8.42
CA TYR A 306 -27.45 -51.62 -7.74
C TYR A 306 -26.25 -51.13 -6.94
N SER A 307 -25.55 -52.02 -6.23
CA SER A 307 -24.35 -51.67 -5.48
C SER A 307 -23.22 -51.20 -6.40
N PHE A 308 -23.00 -51.89 -7.53
CA PHE A 308 -22.03 -51.46 -8.54
C PHE A 308 -22.37 -50.08 -9.09
N LEU A 309 -23.61 -49.87 -9.53
CA LEU A 309 -24.04 -48.62 -10.15
C LEU A 309 -24.00 -47.44 -9.16
N GLY A 310 -24.40 -47.67 -7.91
CA GLY A 310 -24.34 -46.68 -6.84
C GLY A 310 -22.90 -46.24 -6.54
N VAL A 311 -21.98 -47.19 -6.34
CA VAL A 311 -20.56 -46.89 -6.06
C VAL A 311 -19.92 -46.17 -7.24
N ALA A 312 -20.07 -46.70 -8.46
CA ALA A 312 -19.47 -46.13 -9.66
C ALA A 312 -19.93 -44.68 -9.89
N MET A 313 -21.24 -44.42 -9.76
CA MET A 313 -21.80 -43.09 -10.00
C MET A 313 -21.41 -42.09 -8.92
N VAL A 314 -21.42 -42.47 -7.64
CA VAL A 314 -20.98 -41.59 -6.55
C VAL A 314 -19.51 -41.21 -6.72
N CYS A 315 -18.62 -42.18 -6.97
CA CYS A 315 -17.20 -41.92 -7.18
C CYS A 315 -16.97 -40.90 -8.29
N VAL A 316 -17.72 -41.02 -9.38
CA VAL A 316 -17.47 -40.24 -10.60
C VAL A 316 -18.09 -38.86 -10.53
N LEU A 317 -19.26 -38.70 -9.90
CA LEU A 317 -19.81 -37.39 -9.62
C LEU A 317 -18.96 -36.62 -8.61
N VAL A 318 -18.42 -37.29 -7.60
CA VAL A 318 -17.47 -36.66 -6.63
C VAL A 318 -16.22 -36.20 -7.37
N LEU A 319 -15.62 -37.07 -8.19
CA LEU A 319 -14.45 -36.72 -9.00
C LEU A 319 -14.74 -35.56 -9.95
N ALA A 320 -15.85 -35.59 -10.68
CA ALA A 320 -16.28 -34.50 -11.56
C ALA A 320 -16.55 -33.19 -10.80
N GLY A 321 -17.06 -33.29 -9.55
CA GLY A 321 -17.21 -32.18 -8.62
C GLY A 321 -15.88 -31.52 -8.28
N ILE A 322 -14.92 -32.31 -7.76
CA ILE A 322 -13.58 -31.84 -7.37
C ILE A 322 -12.83 -31.22 -8.55
N LEU A 323 -12.86 -31.87 -9.72
CA LEU A 323 -12.21 -31.36 -10.93
C LEU A 323 -12.82 -30.04 -11.41
N SER A 324 -14.13 -29.88 -11.27
CA SER A 324 -14.83 -28.63 -11.61
C SER A 324 -14.45 -27.50 -10.65
N GLU A 325 -14.37 -27.78 -9.35
CA GLU A 325 -14.01 -26.82 -8.32
C GLU A 325 -12.58 -26.31 -8.52
N ARG A 326 -11.62 -27.23 -8.74
CA ARG A 326 -10.23 -26.88 -9.03
C ARG A 326 -10.07 -25.96 -10.24
N LYS A 327 -10.79 -26.24 -11.33
CA LYS A 327 -10.74 -25.40 -12.55
C LYS A 327 -11.30 -24.00 -12.30
N TRP A 328 -12.31 -23.88 -11.45
CA TRP A 328 -12.92 -22.59 -11.13
C TRP A 328 -12.03 -21.76 -10.21
N THR A 329 -11.46 -22.39 -9.17
CA THR A 329 -10.53 -21.72 -8.25
C THR A 329 -9.27 -21.25 -8.96
N GLU A 330 -8.71 -22.05 -9.87
CA GLU A 330 -7.54 -21.65 -10.66
C GLU A 330 -7.82 -20.43 -11.55
N LYS A 331 -8.98 -20.40 -12.22
CA LYS A 331 -9.39 -19.23 -13.03
C LYS A 331 -9.62 -17.99 -12.18
N ALA A 332 -10.26 -18.14 -11.02
CA ALA A 332 -10.48 -17.04 -10.09
C ALA A 332 -9.14 -16.49 -9.56
N LEU A 333 -8.21 -17.36 -9.21
CA LEU A 333 -6.86 -16.98 -8.76
C LEU A 333 -6.10 -16.23 -9.86
N GLN A 334 -6.13 -16.72 -11.10
CA GLN A 334 -5.50 -16.04 -12.24
C GLN A 334 -6.10 -14.65 -12.50
N ALA A 335 -7.42 -14.51 -12.40
CA ALA A 335 -8.08 -13.22 -12.56
C ALA A 335 -7.66 -12.23 -11.45
N THR A 336 -7.62 -12.68 -10.20
CA THR A 336 -7.18 -11.87 -9.06
C THR A 336 -5.71 -11.46 -9.18
N ASN A 337 -4.82 -12.37 -9.57
CA ASN A 337 -3.40 -12.06 -9.77
C ASN A 337 -3.18 -11.02 -10.88
N ARG A 338 -3.95 -11.10 -11.99
CA ARG A 338 -3.90 -10.07 -13.05
C ARG A 338 -4.35 -8.71 -12.54
N HIS A 339 -5.43 -8.67 -11.76
CA HIS A 339 -5.91 -7.43 -11.16
C HIS A 339 -4.88 -6.84 -10.19
N LEU A 340 -4.25 -7.68 -9.37
CA LEU A 340 -3.20 -7.26 -8.44
C LEU A 340 -2.00 -6.67 -9.20
N ALA A 341 -1.52 -7.34 -10.26
CA ALA A 341 -0.40 -6.86 -11.07
C ALA A 341 -0.68 -5.48 -11.68
N LEU A 342 -1.88 -5.25 -12.23
CA LEU A 342 -2.28 -3.95 -12.76
C LEU A 342 -2.35 -2.88 -11.67
N ALA A 343 -2.87 -3.21 -10.48
CA ALA A 343 -2.91 -2.29 -9.36
C ALA A 343 -1.51 -1.89 -8.89
N THR A 344 -0.56 -2.83 -8.85
CA THR A 344 0.85 -2.56 -8.51
C THR A 344 1.52 -1.65 -9.53
N ILE A 345 1.31 -1.88 -10.83
CA ILE A 345 1.85 -1.01 -11.90
C ILE A 345 1.32 0.42 -11.74
N HIS A 346 0.02 0.59 -11.53
CA HIS A 346 -0.59 1.91 -11.35
C HIS A 346 -0.07 2.61 -10.08
N ALA A 347 0.08 1.87 -8.97
CA ALA A 347 0.63 2.41 -7.73
C ALA A 347 2.08 2.91 -7.93
N ASN A 348 2.92 2.15 -8.63
CA ASN A 348 4.30 2.53 -8.92
C ASN A 348 4.39 3.76 -9.84
N ASP A 349 3.52 3.88 -10.85
CA ASP A 349 3.49 5.06 -11.71
C ASP A 349 3.11 6.34 -10.93
N LEU A 350 2.07 6.27 -10.08
CA LEU A 350 1.69 7.38 -9.22
C LEU A 350 2.81 7.78 -8.26
N ALA A 351 3.51 6.80 -7.66
CA ALA A 351 4.66 7.06 -6.80
C ALA A 351 5.80 7.75 -7.58
N GLY A 352 6.09 7.30 -8.79
CA GLY A 352 7.10 7.89 -9.67
C GLY A 352 6.76 9.33 -10.11
N GLN A 353 5.47 9.64 -10.30
CA GLN A 353 5.02 11.01 -10.61
C GLN A 353 5.17 11.94 -9.40
N ALA A 354 4.78 11.49 -8.20
CA ALA A 354 4.94 12.25 -6.96
C ALA A 354 6.42 12.55 -6.66
N ALA A 355 7.31 11.57 -6.85
CA ALA A 355 8.75 11.76 -6.64
C ALA A 355 9.33 12.82 -7.59
N ARG A 356 8.97 12.78 -8.88
CA ARG A 356 9.39 13.79 -9.87
C ARG A 356 8.87 15.18 -9.53
N ALA A 357 7.61 15.30 -9.10
CA ALA A 357 7.03 16.56 -8.67
C ALA A 357 7.77 17.16 -7.46
N ASN A 358 8.12 16.34 -6.47
CA ASN A 358 8.90 16.78 -5.31
C ASN A 358 10.31 17.23 -5.69
N LEU A 359 11.00 16.48 -6.56
CA LEU A 359 12.34 16.84 -7.02
C LEU A 359 12.33 18.18 -7.77
N ALA A 360 11.39 18.36 -8.70
CA ALA A 360 11.21 19.62 -9.42
C ALA A 360 10.86 20.79 -8.48
N LYS A 361 10.01 20.56 -7.47
CA LYS A 361 9.70 21.57 -6.43
C LYS A 361 10.95 21.98 -5.68
N SER A 362 11.79 21.03 -5.26
CA SER A 362 13.04 21.33 -4.54
C SER A 362 14.06 22.07 -5.41
N GLU A 363 14.25 21.65 -6.66
CA GLU A 363 15.16 22.31 -7.61
C GLU A 363 14.72 23.74 -7.94
N PHE A 364 13.41 23.92 -8.16
CA PHE A 364 12.82 25.24 -8.38
C PHE A 364 13.09 26.18 -7.21
N LEU A 365 12.84 25.72 -5.97
CA LEU A 365 13.05 26.54 -4.78
C LEU A 365 14.54 26.86 -4.56
N ALA A 366 15.43 25.90 -4.79
CA ALA A 366 16.88 26.12 -4.71
C ALA A 366 17.36 27.17 -5.73
N THR A 367 16.89 27.08 -6.97
CA THR A 367 17.24 28.03 -8.04
C THR A 367 16.67 29.42 -7.73
N MET A 368 15.37 29.51 -7.43
CA MET A 368 14.72 30.76 -7.08
C MET A 368 15.37 31.44 -5.88
N SER A 369 15.86 30.69 -4.91
CA SER A 369 16.60 31.27 -3.79
C SER A 369 17.85 32.01 -4.24
N HIS A 370 18.64 31.42 -5.14
CA HIS A 370 19.89 32.03 -5.56
C HIS A 370 19.61 33.32 -6.35
N GLU A 371 18.63 33.24 -7.24
CA GLU A 371 18.14 34.36 -8.05
C GLU A 371 17.54 35.50 -7.21
N LEU A 372 16.93 35.19 -6.06
CA LEU A 372 16.40 36.22 -5.15
C LEU A 372 17.45 36.72 -4.15
N ARG A 373 18.41 35.88 -3.72
CA ARG A 373 19.45 36.27 -2.75
C ARG A 373 20.40 37.32 -3.32
N THR A 374 20.80 37.16 -4.59
CA THR A 374 21.75 38.07 -5.25
C THR A 374 21.26 39.52 -5.30
N PRO A 375 20.06 39.84 -5.83
CA PRO A 375 19.57 41.22 -5.82
C PRO A 375 19.31 41.74 -4.41
N MET A 376 18.87 40.89 -3.47
CA MET A 376 18.64 41.29 -2.08
C MET A 376 19.92 41.68 -1.35
N ASN A 377 21.00 40.90 -1.52
CA ASN A 377 22.31 41.25 -0.99
C ASN A 377 22.83 42.57 -1.59
N GLY A 378 22.54 42.82 -2.87
CA GLY A 378 22.81 44.10 -3.53
C GLY A 378 22.06 45.26 -2.85
N VAL A 379 20.76 45.12 -2.61
CA VAL A 379 19.94 46.14 -1.92
C VAL A 379 20.44 46.40 -0.50
N ILE A 380 20.69 45.34 0.28
CA ILE A 380 21.19 45.43 1.66
C ILE A 380 22.56 46.10 1.68
N GLY A 381 23.46 45.71 0.77
CA GLY A 381 24.79 46.28 0.64
C GLY A 381 24.77 47.77 0.27
N MET A 382 24.02 48.14 -0.77
CA MET A 382 23.88 49.53 -1.20
C MET A 382 23.28 50.41 -0.11
N ASN A 383 22.30 49.88 0.61
CA ASN A 383 21.68 50.61 1.71
C ASN A 383 22.60 50.71 2.93
N GLY A 384 23.43 49.70 3.20
CA GLY A 384 24.52 49.80 4.18
C GLY A 384 25.54 50.88 3.82
N LEU A 385 25.92 50.97 2.54
CA LEU A 385 26.78 52.05 2.03
C LEU A 385 26.12 53.43 2.16
N LEU A 386 24.79 53.51 1.98
CA LEU A 386 24.02 54.74 2.15
C LEU A 386 24.01 55.19 3.62
N LEU A 387 23.79 54.26 4.56
CA LEU A 387 23.81 54.51 6.01
C LEU A 387 25.16 55.01 6.54
N ASP A 388 26.23 54.70 5.82
CA ASP A 388 27.60 55.16 6.07
C ASP A 388 27.89 56.58 5.53
N THR A 389 26.94 57.22 4.85
CA THR A 389 27.06 58.62 4.36
C THR A 389 26.42 59.63 5.31
N GLU A 390 26.67 60.92 5.09
CA GLU A 390 25.95 61.98 5.79
C GLU A 390 24.49 62.03 5.31
N LEU A 391 23.58 61.57 6.17
CA LEU A 391 22.14 61.56 5.94
C LEU A 391 21.44 62.47 6.95
N SER A 392 20.34 63.10 6.52
CA SER A 392 19.43 63.74 7.47
C SER A 392 18.80 62.68 8.41
N PRO A 393 18.30 63.06 9.59
CA PRO A 393 17.64 62.11 10.51
C PRO A 393 16.51 61.31 9.86
N GLU A 394 15.74 61.97 8.98
CA GLU A 394 14.63 61.35 8.25
C GLU A 394 15.14 60.37 7.17
N GLN A 395 16.17 60.75 6.41
CA GLN A 395 16.79 59.88 5.41
C GLN A 395 17.47 58.65 6.04
N ARG A 396 18.12 58.84 7.20
CA ARG A 396 18.70 57.75 7.98
C ARG A 396 17.60 56.79 8.44
N GLY A 397 16.48 57.31 8.94
CA GLY A 397 15.33 56.48 9.31
C GLY A 397 14.79 55.63 8.15
N PHE A 398 14.66 56.21 6.95
CA PHE A 398 14.25 55.45 5.75
C PHE A 398 15.26 54.38 5.37
N ALA A 399 16.55 54.70 5.40
CA ALA A 399 17.62 53.76 5.10
C ALA A 399 17.68 52.62 6.13
N GLU A 400 17.57 52.90 7.43
CA GLU A 400 17.54 51.88 8.49
C GLU A 400 16.34 50.94 8.30
N LEU A 401 15.15 51.50 8.01
CA LEU A 401 13.94 50.72 7.77
C LEU A 401 14.08 49.80 6.54
N ALA A 402 14.63 50.33 5.44
CA ALA A 402 14.87 49.54 4.24
C ALA A 402 15.92 48.44 4.48
N HIS A 403 16.92 48.69 5.34
CA HIS A 403 17.98 47.73 5.66
C HIS A 403 17.41 46.58 6.48
N ALA A 404 16.67 46.91 7.55
CA ALA A 404 15.97 45.93 8.38
C ALA A 404 14.97 45.10 7.54
N SER A 405 14.24 45.73 6.62
CA SER A 405 13.30 45.06 5.72
C SER A 405 14.00 44.07 4.77
N GLY A 406 15.17 44.45 4.24
CA GLY A 406 15.99 43.59 3.41
C GLY A 406 16.51 42.36 4.15
N GLN A 407 17.05 42.56 5.36
CA GLN A 407 17.50 41.48 6.23
C GLN A 407 16.36 40.52 6.60
N ALA A 408 15.19 41.06 6.95
CA ALA A 408 14.01 40.25 7.26
C ALA A 408 13.61 39.38 6.06
N MET A 409 13.55 39.93 4.84
CA MET A 409 13.20 39.17 3.64
C MET A 409 14.20 38.04 3.35
N LEU A 410 15.50 38.29 3.54
CA LEU A 410 16.54 37.29 3.35
C LEU A 410 16.41 36.13 4.36
N SER A 411 16.11 36.46 5.63
CA SER A 411 15.84 35.48 6.67
C SER A 411 14.62 34.60 6.35
N LEU A 412 13.53 35.21 5.85
CA LEU A 412 12.35 34.45 5.41
C LEU A 412 12.65 33.52 4.25
N LEU A 413 13.41 34.00 3.27
CA LEU A 413 13.82 33.21 2.12
C LEU A 413 14.66 32.00 2.55
N ASN A 414 15.64 32.20 3.42
CA ASN A 414 16.46 31.12 3.98
C ASN A 414 15.61 30.12 4.77
N SER A 415 14.64 30.60 5.56
CA SER A 415 13.72 29.74 6.31
C SER A 415 12.86 28.85 5.41
N ILE A 416 12.34 29.39 4.29
CA ILE A 416 11.56 28.63 3.30
C ILE A 416 12.40 27.54 2.63
N LEU A 417 13.68 27.82 2.37
CA LEU A 417 14.58 26.85 1.76
C LEU A 417 14.97 25.74 2.72
N ASP A 418 15.34 26.11 3.95
CA ASP A 418 15.67 25.12 4.99
C ASP A 418 14.48 24.18 5.18
N PHE A 419 13.26 24.73 5.29
CA PHE A 419 12.04 23.93 5.32
C PHE A 419 11.92 22.98 4.12
N SER A 420 12.16 23.48 2.92
CA SER A 420 12.03 22.70 1.68
C SER A 420 13.10 21.60 1.57
N LYS A 421 14.32 21.85 2.06
CA LYS A 421 15.41 20.87 2.13
C LYS A 421 15.12 19.79 3.17
N ILE A 422 14.56 20.16 4.32
CA ILE A 422 14.21 19.20 5.37
C ILE A 422 13.04 18.31 4.92
N GLU A 423 12.00 18.88 4.30
CA GLU A 423 10.88 18.09 3.74
C GLU A 423 11.35 17.07 2.69
N ALA A 424 12.41 17.41 1.95
CA ALA A 424 13.04 16.52 0.98
C ALA A 424 14.08 15.55 1.58
N LYS A 425 14.34 15.58 2.90
CA LYS A 425 15.42 14.84 3.58
C LYS A 425 16.82 15.09 2.98
N LYS A 426 17.07 16.32 2.53
CA LYS A 426 18.33 16.76 1.91
C LYS A 426 19.09 17.79 2.77
N LEU A 427 18.70 17.97 4.02
CA LEU A 427 19.43 18.85 4.95
C LEU A 427 20.44 17.99 5.73
N ASP A 428 21.71 18.16 5.41
CA ASP A 428 22.82 17.54 6.12
C ASP A 428 23.30 18.48 7.22
N LEU A 429 23.53 17.95 8.42
CA LEU A 429 24.14 18.70 9.52
C LEU A 429 25.65 18.75 9.35
N GLU A 430 26.24 19.90 9.63
CA GLU A 430 27.68 20.03 9.69
C GLU A 430 28.23 19.40 10.98
N THR A 431 29.47 18.95 10.96
CA THR A 431 30.13 18.37 12.14
C THR A 431 31.46 19.08 12.33
N LEU A 432 31.44 20.14 13.13
CA LEU A 432 32.54 21.05 13.41
C LEU A 432 32.94 20.95 14.89
N ASP A 433 34.22 21.14 15.17
CA ASP A 433 34.73 21.27 16.53
C ASP A 433 34.53 22.72 17.00
N PHE A 434 33.88 22.93 18.15
CA PHE A 434 33.59 24.26 18.69
C PHE A 434 33.66 24.30 20.22
N ASP A 435 33.83 25.51 20.77
CA ASP A 435 33.72 25.81 22.19
C ASP A 435 32.34 26.38 22.49
N LEU A 436 31.57 25.70 23.35
CA LEU A 436 30.23 26.10 23.74
C LEU A 436 30.20 27.41 24.52
N ALA A 437 31.23 27.68 25.35
CA ALA A 437 31.28 28.89 26.15
C ALA A 437 31.43 30.13 25.25
N ALA A 438 32.39 30.09 24.31
CA ALA A 438 32.59 31.14 23.33
C ALA A 438 31.35 31.35 22.45
N LEU A 439 30.71 30.26 22.00
CA LEU A 439 29.49 30.32 21.20
C LEU A 439 28.34 31.01 21.94
N LEU A 440 28.13 30.69 23.22
CA LEU A 440 27.08 31.33 24.04
C LEU A 440 27.41 32.79 24.34
N GLU A 441 28.67 33.14 24.55
CA GLU A 441 29.10 34.52 24.79
C GLU A 441 28.84 35.41 23.57
N ASP A 442 29.25 34.97 22.38
CA ASP A 442 28.98 35.67 21.11
C ASP A 442 27.47 35.81 20.84
N PHE A 443 26.72 34.74 21.14
CA PHE A 443 25.27 34.72 20.99
C PHE A 443 24.58 35.74 21.91
N ILE A 444 24.94 35.77 23.20
CA ILE A 444 24.38 36.73 24.16
C ILE A 444 24.75 38.17 23.80
N ALA A 445 25.98 38.41 23.35
CA ALA A 445 26.41 39.73 22.90
C ALA A 445 25.49 40.26 21.78
N THR A 446 25.12 39.38 20.85
CA THR A 446 24.23 39.69 19.71
C THR A 446 22.81 40.06 20.16
N LEU A 447 22.24 39.35 21.14
CA LEU A 447 20.86 39.58 21.61
C LEU A 447 20.75 40.59 22.76
N SER A 448 21.88 41.07 23.29
CA SER A 448 21.91 42.05 24.38
C SER A 448 21.32 43.41 24.00
N LEU A 449 21.56 43.88 22.77
CA LEU A 449 21.08 45.19 22.30
C LEU A 449 19.54 45.22 22.17
N PRO A 450 18.90 44.24 21.49
CA PRO A 450 17.44 44.14 21.42
C PRO A 450 16.77 44.00 22.79
N ALA A 451 17.34 43.21 23.70
CA ALA A 451 16.83 43.04 25.05
C ALA A 451 16.90 44.35 25.86
N ARG A 452 18.04 45.06 25.81
CA ARG A 452 18.23 46.36 26.47
C ARG A 452 17.31 47.44 25.91
N ALA A 453 17.02 47.44 24.61
CA ALA A 453 16.07 48.37 24.00
C ALA A 453 14.65 48.24 24.60
N LYS A 454 14.30 47.06 25.13
CA LYS A 454 13.05 46.80 25.86
C LYS A 454 13.19 46.83 27.39
N ASN A 455 14.35 47.21 27.92
CA ASN A 455 14.67 47.13 29.36
C ASN A 455 14.48 45.73 29.96
N LEU A 456 14.78 44.67 29.20
CA LEU A 456 14.75 43.29 29.68
C LEU A 456 16.14 42.88 30.19
N ALA A 457 16.17 42.14 31.30
CA ALA A 457 17.39 41.47 31.76
C ALA A 457 17.59 40.18 30.97
N LEU A 458 18.77 40.00 30.36
CA LEU A 458 19.13 38.80 29.61
C LEU A 458 20.27 38.09 30.34
N HIS A 459 20.03 36.86 30.76
CA HIS A 459 20.98 36.05 31.53
C HIS A 459 21.27 34.71 30.83
N SER A 460 22.49 34.21 30.99
CA SER A 460 22.88 32.87 30.56
C SER A 460 23.56 32.13 31.71
N SER A 461 23.19 30.87 31.90
CA SER A 461 23.77 29.98 32.91
C SER A 461 24.07 28.62 32.29
N VAL A 462 25.23 28.05 32.61
CA VAL A 462 25.67 26.73 32.13
C VAL A 462 26.04 25.90 33.36
N GLU A 463 25.49 24.70 33.46
CA GLU A 463 25.83 23.78 34.56
C GLU A 463 27.30 23.36 34.51
N ALA A 464 27.93 23.19 35.68
CA ALA A 464 29.35 22.83 35.78
C ALA A 464 29.69 21.46 35.17
N ALA A 465 28.70 20.58 35.00
CA ALA A 465 28.88 19.26 34.39
C ALA A 465 28.93 19.31 32.85
N VAL A 466 28.60 20.44 32.22
CA VAL A 466 28.56 20.57 30.77
C VAL A 466 29.98 20.63 30.18
N PRO A 467 30.35 19.72 29.26
CA PRO A 467 31.61 19.81 28.54
C PRO A 467 31.59 20.97 27.55
N MET A 468 32.65 21.80 27.55
CA MET A 468 32.72 23.01 26.71
C MET A 468 33.22 22.71 25.29
N LEU A 469 34.12 21.73 25.12
CA LEU A 469 34.69 21.35 23.83
C LEU A 469 33.85 20.25 23.17
N LEU A 470 33.04 20.65 22.20
CA LEU A 470 32.03 19.82 21.55
C LEU A 470 32.24 19.75 20.04
N ARG A 471 31.62 18.74 19.43
CA ARG A 471 31.60 18.53 18.00
C ARG A 471 30.16 18.35 17.51
N GLY A 472 29.75 19.15 16.53
CA GLY A 472 28.39 19.21 15.98
C GLY A 472 28.19 20.41 15.05
N ASP A 473 26.96 20.84 14.85
CA ASP A 473 26.62 21.99 13.99
C ASP A 473 26.33 23.25 14.84
N PRO A 474 27.33 24.12 15.10
CA PRO A 474 27.13 25.32 15.90
C PRO A 474 26.16 26.31 15.25
N GLY A 475 26.13 26.38 13.92
CA GLY A 475 25.25 27.30 13.19
C GLY A 475 23.77 26.94 13.37
N ARG A 476 23.44 25.65 13.23
CA ARG A 476 22.06 25.17 13.45
C ARG A 476 21.67 25.22 14.92
N LEU A 477 22.60 25.00 15.84
CA LEU A 477 22.38 25.19 17.27
C LEU A 477 22.02 26.66 17.58
N CYS A 478 22.83 27.61 17.10
CA CYS A 478 22.56 29.04 17.22
C CYS A 478 21.24 29.44 16.55
N GLN A 479 20.86 28.81 15.43
CA GLN A 479 19.60 29.08 14.76
C GLN A 479 18.38 28.71 15.63
N ILE A 480 18.42 27.54 16.29
CA ILE A 480 17.36 27.15 17.24
C ILE A 480 17.32 28.15 18.40
N LEU A 481 18.46 28.45 19.02
CA LEU A 481 18.56 29.37 20.16
C LEU A 481 18.07 30.77 19.80
N THR A 482 18.51 31.33 18.67
CA THR A 482 18.08 32.65 18.19
C THR A 482 16.57 32.72 18.05
N ASN A 483 15.96 31.73 17.41
CA ASN A 483 14.51 31.72 17.24
C ASN A 483 13.75 31.63 18.58
N LEU A 484 14.22 30.83 19.53
CA LEU A 484 13.58 30.74 20.85
C LEU A 484 13.76 32.03 21.66
N THR A 485 14.98 32.58 21.72
CA THR A 485 15.30 33.79 22.49
C THR A 485 14.69 35.05 21.87
N ASP A 486 14.64 35.17 20.54
CA ASP A 486 13.94 36.27 19.86
C ASP A 486 12.44 36.25 20.18
N ASN A 487 11.81 35.07 20.23
CA ASN A 487 10.43 34.96 20.64
C ASN A 487 10.25 35.37 22.11
N ALA A 488 11.13 34.95 23.00
CA ALA A 488 11.11 35.36 24.42
C ALA A 488 11.23 36.89 24.59
N ILE A 489 12.18 37.54 23.91
CA ILE A 489 12.36 39.00 23.93
C ILE A 489 11.15 39.71 23.29
N LYS A 490 10.58 39.13 22.23
CA LYS A 490 9.44 39.68 21.52
C LYS A 490 8.16 39.69 22.35
N PHE A 491 7.88 38.61 23.08
CA PHE A 491 6.63 38.43 23.84
C PHE A 491 6.72 38.83 25.32
N THR A 492 7.92 39.20 25.79
CA THR A 492 8.12 39.80 27.12
C THR A 492 8.16 41.32 27.00
N ALA A 493 7.32 42.00 27.79
CA ALA A 493 7.26 43.46 27.81
C ALA A 493 8.17 44.07 28.88
N LEU A 494 8.21 43.45 30.07
CA LEU A 494 9.01 43.85 31.24
C LEU A 494 9.43 42.56 31.98
N GLY A 495 10.63 42.53 32.55
CA GLY A 495 11.16 41.40 33.30
C GLY A 495 12.45 40.84 32.71
N GLU A 496 12.56 39.51 32.65
CA GLU A 496 13.81 38.83 32.29
C GLU A 496 13.62 37.68 31.32
N VAL A 497 14.70 37.39 30.59
CA VAL A 497 14.86 36.21 29.73
C VAL A 497 16.12 35.48 30.20
N ASN A 498 15.99 34.22 30.56
CA ASN A 498 17.11 33.40 31.06
C ASN A 498 17.36 32.22 30.12
N ILE A 499 18.63 31.96 29.83
CA ILE A 499 19.09 30.83 29.03
C ILE A 499 19.85 29.89 29.96
N HIS A 500 19.40 28.64 30.02
CA HIS A 500 19.99 27.62 30.87
C HIS A 500 20.44 26.42 30.05
N VAL A 501 21.65 25.93 30.29
CA VAL A 501 22.20 24.75 29.61
C VAL A 501 22.60 23.70 30.64
N ALA A 502 22.02 22.51 30.51
CA ALA A 502 22.18 21.39 31.42
C ALA A 502 22.52 20.08 30.68
N VAL A 503 23.11 19.12 31.38
CA VAL A 503 23.35 17.77 30.85
C VAL A 503 22.11 16.92 31.09
N GLU A 504 21.48 16.41 30.03
CA GLU A 504 20.35 15.49 30.16
C GLU A 504 20.81 14.03 30.19
N ALA A 505 21.78 13.68 29.34
CA ALA A 505 22.37 12.35 29.32
C ALA A 505 23.81 12.44 28.81
N GLU A 506 24.69 11.61 29.34
CA GLU A 506 26.11 11.63 28.98
C GLU A 506 26.65 10.22 28.82
N THR A 507 27.46 10.01 27.77
CA THR A 507 28.22 8.78 27.55
C THR A 507 29.72 9.09 27.47
N ALA A 508 30.55 8.08 27.25
CA ALA A 508 32.00 8.28 27.10
C ALA A 508 32.37 9.21 25.93
N HIS A 509 31.59 9.21 24.85
CA HIS A 509 31.94 9.92 23.61
C HIS A 509 30.90 10.98 23.19
N THR A 510 29.66 10.88 23.68
CA THR A 510 28.58 11.79 23.33
C THR A 510 27.95 12.39 24.58
N VAL A 511 27.36 13.57 24.42
CA VAL A 511 26.57 14.24 25.45
C VAL A 511 25.29 14.75 24.81
N ARG A 512 24.17 14.57 25.52
CA ARG A 512 22.90 15.20 25.19
C ARG A 512 22.73 16.41 26.10
N LEU A 513 22.81 17.58 25.51
CA LEU A 513 22.60 18.84 26.23
C LEU A 513 21.15 19.28 26.07
N ARG A 514 20.61 19.83 27.14
CA ARG A 514 19.29 20.45 27.19
C ARG A 514 19.49 21.95 27.32
N PHE A 515 18.93 22.68 26.37
CA PHE A 515 18.93 24.13 26.33
C PHE A 515 17.52 24.61 26.67
N GLU A 516 17.42 25.53 27.61
CA GLU A 516 16.15 26.08 28.07
C GLU A 516 16.20 27.60 27.95
N VAL A 517 15.15 28.18 27.40
CA VAL A 517 14.93 29.62 27.27
C VAL A 517 13.65 29.94 28.00
N SER A 518 13.78 30.62 29.14
CA SER A 518 12.68 31.00 30.02
C SER A 518 12.44 32.51 29.94
N ASP A 519 11.18 32.91 29.87
CA ASP A 519 10.74 34.30 29.83
C ASP A 519 9.63 34.57 30.84
N THR A 520 9.55 35.81 31.34
CA THR A 520 8.48 36.27 32.24
C THR A 520 7.34 36.97 31.47
N GLY A 521 7.08 36.56 30.23
CA GLY A 521 6.14 37.20 29.32
C GLY A 521 4.68 36.80 29.55
N VAL A 522 3.86 37.02 28.51
CA VAL A 522 2.40 36.80 28.56
C VAL A 522 1.97 35.34 28.77
N GLY A 523 2.86 34.38 28.52
CA GLY A 523 2.57 32.95 28.57
C GLY A 523 1.57 32.47 27.51
N ILE A 524 1.37 31.16 27.43
CA ILE A 524 0.60 30.47 26.39
C ILE A 524 -0.32 29.44 27.03
N ALA A 525 -1.61 29.47 26.64
CA ALA A 525 -2.60 28.52 27.14
C ALA A 525 -2.30 27.07 26.69
N GLY A 526 -2.48 26.11 27.59
CA GLY A 526 -2.10 24.69 27.37
C GLY A 526 -2.74 24.02 26.16
N ASN A 527 -3.97 24.41 25.80
CA ASN A 527 -4.66 23.89 24.61
C ASN A 527 -4.01 24.30 23.27
N LYS A 528 -3.07 25.25 23.30
CA LYS A 528 -2.37 25.76 22.12
C LYS A 528 -0.94 25.18 21.98
N HIS A 529 -0.45 24.42 22.98
CA HIS A 529 0.94 23.94 23.00
C HIS A 529 1.28 23.01 21.82
N GLU A 530 0.41 22.08 21.46
CA GLU A 530 0.64 21.15 20.34
C GLU A 530 0.70 21.87 18.98
N LEU A 531 -0.08 22.95 18.82
CA LEU A 531 -0.19 23.72 17.59
C LEU A 531 0.99 24.69 17.36
N LEU A 532 1.83 24.94 18.36
CA LEU A 532 2.94 25.90 18.27
C LEU A 532 4.04 25.45 17.29
N PHE A 533 4.22 24.15 17.16
CA PHE A 533 5.25 23.56 16.29
C PHE A 533 4.72 23.15 14.92
N ASP A 534 3.45 23.42 14.63
CA ASP A 534 2.83 23.16 13.33
C ASP A 534 3.22 24.20 12.28
N LYS A 535 3.26 23.75 11.02
CA LYS A 535 3.66 24.57 9.86
C LYS A 535 2.67 25.72 9.64
N PHE A 536 3.17 26.95 9.51
CA PHE A 536 2.36 28.15 9.26
C PHE A 536 1.31 28.44 10.34
N SER A 537 1.46 27.84 11.52
CA SER A 537 0.57 28.06 12.65
C SER A 537 0.90 29.40 13.31
N GLN A 538 -0.14 30.20 13.55
CA GLN A 538 -0.05 31.46 14.30
C GLN A 538 -1.16 31.49 15.33
N VAL A 539 -0.79 31.69 16.58
CA VAL A 539 -1.67 31.38 17.73
C VAL A 539 -2.77 32.43 17.95
N ASP A 540 -2.69 33.66 17.41
CA ASP A 540 -3.77 34.66 17.44
C ASP A 540 -3.71 35.67 16.27
N ALA A 541 -4.89 36.08 15.75
CA ALA A 541 -5.04 37.08 14.67
C ALA A 541 -4.92 38.56 15.15
N SER A 542 -4.91 38.80 16.47
CA SER A 542 -4.81 40.13 17.08
C SER A 542 -3.37 40.55 17.37
N THR A 543 -2.47 39.61 17.63
CA THR A 543 -1.02 39.84 17.83
C THR A 543 -0.25 40.00 16.51
N THR A 544 -0.87 39.64 15.38
CA THR A 544 -0.32 39.79 14.03
C THR A 544 -0.12 41.25 13.61
N ARG A 545 -0.93 42.18 14.16
CA ARG A 545 -0.82 43.62 13.87
C ARG A 545 0.36 44.32 14.54
N CYS A 546 0.87 43.79 15.65
CA CYS A 546 1.93 44.44 16.42
C CYS A 546 3.31 43.80 16.22
N TYR A 547 3.38 42.50 15.88
CA TYR A 547 4.64 41.76 16.06
C TYR A 547 5.09 40.83 14.93
N GLY A 548 4.29 40.53 13.89
CA GLY A 548 4.72 39.87 12.62
C GLY A 548 5.61 38.61 12.66
N GLY A 549 5.26 37.53 11.96
CA GLY A 549 6.13 36.35 11.78
C GLY A 549 5.58 35.39 10.73
N THR A 550 6.39 34.48 10.20
CA THR A 550 5.95 33.52 9.16
C THR A 550 5.31 32.25 9.72
N GLY A 551 5.39 32.01 11.03
CA GLY A 551 4.95 30.75 11.64
C GLY A 551 5.78 29.53 11.22
N LEU A 552 6.98 29.75 10.64
CA LEU A 552 7.90 28.69 10.24
C LEU A 552 9.01 28.45 11.26
N GLY A 553 9.36 29.45 12.08
CA GLY A 553 10.51 29.37 12.99
C GLY A 553 10.46 28.16 13.92
N LEU A 554 9.41 28.03 14.75
CA LEU A 554 9.30 26.91 15.71
C LEU A 554 9.20 25.54 15.02
N ALA A 555 8.56 25.47 13.85
CA ALA A 555 8.51 24.25 13.05
C ALA A 555 9.91 23.85 12.54
N ILE A 556 10.72 24.81 12.09
CA ILE A 556 12.12 24.56 11.70
C ILE A 556 12.96 24.16 12.91
N SER A 557 12.82 24.86 14.05
CA SER A 557 13.52 24.52 15.29
C SER A 557 13.23 23.09 15.75
N LYS A 558 11.98 22.64 15.65
CA LYS A 558 11.60 21.24 15.92
C LYS A 558 12.34 20.27 15.04
N GLN A 559 12.32 20.50 13.72
CA GLN A 559 12.98 19.59 12.79
C GLN A 559 14.51 19.59 12.93
N LEU A 560 15.12 20.73 13.22
CA LEU A 560 16.57 20.81 13.48
C LEU A 560 16.93 20.05 14.76
N ALA A 561 16.17 20.19 15.85
CA ALA A 561 16.39 19.44 17.08
C ALA A 561 16.26 17.91 16.84
N GLU A 562 15.26 17.48 16.07
CA GLU A 562 15.07 16.07 15.68
C GLU A 562 16.25 15.56 14.81
N LEU A 563 16.74 16.37 13.86
CA LEU A 563 17.93 16.03 13.06
C LEU A 563 19.20 15.94 13.91
N MET A 564 19.33 16.77 14.93
CA MET A 564 20.42 16.71 15.93
C MET A 564 20.21 15.57 16.95
N GLY A 565 19.22 14.69 16.74
CA GLY A 565 18.96 13.51 17.58
C GLY A 565 18.32 13.81 18.93
N GLY A 566 17.73 14.99 19.10
CA GLY A 566 17.00 15.40 20.29
C GLY A 566 15.52 15.70 20.01
N CYS A 567 14.92 16.50 20.86
CA CYS A 567 13.51 16.93 20.78
C CYS A 567 13.35 18.37 21.29
N ILE A 568 12.22 18.99 21.00
CA ILE A 568 11.86 20.35 21.45
C ILE A 568 10.52 20.31 22.19
N GLY A 569 10.32 21.21 23.14
CA GLY A 569 9.06 21.35 23.84
C GLY A 569 8.89 22.71 24.49
N VAL A 570 7.74 22.88 25.17
CA VAL A 570 7.38 24.10 25.87
C VAL A 570 6.63 23.77 27.15
N THR A 571 6.90 24.55 28.19
CA THR A 571 6.11 24.61 29.43
C THR A 571 5.71 26.07 29.61
N SER A 572 4.42 26.38 29.68
CA SER A 572 3.98 27.78 29.77
C SER A 572 2.64 27.90 30.47
N GLU A 573 2.48 28.99 31.24
CA GLU A 573 1.25 29.36 31.93
C GLU A 573 0.89 30.82 31.60
N PRO A 574 -0.38 31.10 31.21
CA PRO A 574 -0.82 32.46 30.92
C PRO A 574 -0.58 33.43 32.08
N GLY A 575 0.12 34.54 31.81
CA GLY A 575 0.44 35.60 32.76
C GLY A 575 1.65 35.34 33.65
N VAL A 576 2.27 34.16 33.57
CA VAL A 576 3.49 33.81 34.33
C VAL A 576 4.72 33.85 33.43
N GLY A 577 4.62 33.30 32.21
CA GLY A 577 5.73 33.24 31.28
C GLY A 577 5.76 31.94 30.47
N SER A 578 6.85 31.75 29.72
CA SER A 578 7.07 30.52 28.94
C SER A 578 8.49 30.01 29.12
N GLN A 579 8.66 28.70 29.14
CA GLN A 579 9.93 28.01 29.07
C GLN A 579 9.92 27.12 27.83
N PHE A 580 10.66 27.53 26.81
CA PHE A 580 10.93 26.70 25.65
C PHE A 580 12.23 25.94 25.87
N TRP A 581 12.27 24.68 25.48
CA TRP A 581 13.46 23.86 25.66
C TRP A 581 13.69 22.96 24.46
N PHE A 582 14.94 22.65 24.17
CA PHE A 582 15.30 21.62 23.20
C PHE A 582 16.52 20.83 23.65
N THR A 583 16.68 19.64 23.09
CA THR A 583 17.84 18.78 23.33
C THR A 583 18.61 18.57 22.04
N ALA A 584 19.93 18.43 22.15
CA ALA A 584 20.81 18.15 21.03
C ALA A 584 21.87 17.12 21.43
N ASN A 585 22.08 16.10 20.60
CA ASN A 585 23.18 15.16 20.79
C ASN A 585 24.44 15.72 20.14
N LEU A 586 25.49 15.89 20.94
CA LEU A 586 26.78 16.40 20.53
C LEU A 586 27.88 15.38 20.87
N THR A 587 28.96 15.40 20.11
CA THR A 587 30.11 14.53 20.36
C THR A 587 31.13 15.30 21.19
N LYS A 588 31.76 14.66 22.18
CA LYS A 588 32.85 15.27 22.94
C LYS A 588 34.13 15.23 22.10
N GLN A 589 34.90 16.32 22.12
CA GLN A 589 36.21 16.31 21.46
C GLN A 589 37.17 15.36 22.21
N ALA A 590 37.91 14.53 21.47
CA ALA A 590 38.88 13.59 22.04
C ALA A 590 40.31 14.10 21.83
N GLY A 591 40.95 14.56 22.90
CA GLY A 591 42.37 14.94 22.92
C GLY A 591 42.64 16.30 23.55
N PRO A 592 43.90 16.60 23.95
CA PRO A 592 44.30 17.96 24.30
C PRO A 592 44.14 18.85 23.07
N PRO A 593 43.81 20.15 23.24
CA PRO A 593 43.49 21.03 22.14
C PRO A 593 44.64 20.99 21.11
N ALA A 594 44.32 20.61 19.87
CA ALA A 594 45.19 21.00 18.76
C ALA A 594 45.30 22.53 18.81
N PRO A 595 46.49 23.12 18.63
CA PRO A 595 46.62 24.57 18.60
C PRO A 595 45.80 25.11 17.44
N GLN A 596 44.57 25.53 17.72
CA GLN A 596 43.91 26.54 16.92
C GLN A 596 44.84 27.75 16.97
N PRO A 597 45.13 28.42 15.84
CA PRO A 597 45.81 29.71 15.90
C PRO A 597 44.96 30.58 16.81
N LEU A 598 45.54 31.07 17.91
CA LEU A 598 44.86 31.93 18.86
C LEU A 598 44.07 33.00 18.09
N ALA A 599 42.75 32.89 18.11
CA ALA A 599 41.90 34.07 18.03
C ALA A 599 42.21 34.84 19.33
N HIS A 600 43.20 35.73 19.24
CA HIS A 600 43.48 36.66 20.31
C HIS A 600 42.18 37.39 20.63
N SER A 601 41.80 37.34 21.90
CA SER A 601 40.98 38.34 22.57
C SER A 601 41.21 39.70 21.92
N LEU A 602 40.20 40.22 21.24
CA LEU A 602 40.17 41.61 20.81
C LEU A 602 40.36 42.47 22.08
N PRO A 603 41.34 43.39 22.13
CA PRO A 603 41.33 44.42 23.16
C PRO A 603 40.04 45.25 23.01
N PRO A 604 39.47 45.77 24.11
CA PRO A 604 38.25 46.55 24.05
C PRO A 604 38.50 47.86 23.30
N CYS A 605 37.74 48.09 22.23
CA CYS A 605 37.55 49.40 21.59
C CYS A 605 38.85 50.17 21.27
N GLU A 606 39.67 49.64 20.37
CA GLU A 606 40.67 50.44 19.65
C GLU A 606 40.30 50.56 18.17
N LYS A 607 40.53 51.76 17.61
CA LYS A 607 40.22 52.13 16.22
C LYS A 607 40.75 51.06 15.26
N LEU A 608 39.95 50.69 14.25
CA LEU A 608 40.38 49.78 13.17
C LEU A 608 41.80 50.15 12.68
N PRO A 609 42.71 49.19 12.50
CA PRO A 609 44.07 49.47 12.06
C PRO A 609 44.03 50.20 10.73
N GLN A 610 44.69 51.36 10.68
CA GLN A 610 44.75 52.19 9.49
C GLN A 610 46.09 51.97 8.79
N PHE A 611 46.06 51.62 7.50
CA PHE A 611 47.25 51.34 6.69
C PHE A 611 47.73 52.56 5.89
N HIS A 612 47.45 53.78 6.37
CA HIS A 612 47.85 55.03 5.71
C HIS A 612 49.38 55.08 5.53
N GLY A 613 49.85 55.17 4.28
CA GLY A 613 51.29 55.23 3.94
C GLY A 613 51.82 54.01 3.19
N HIS A 614 51.16 52.84 3.33
CA HIS A 614 51.55 51.63 2.60
C HIS A 614 51.29 51.80 1.10
N LYS A 615 52.37 51.84 0.30
CA LYS A 615 52.29 51.79 -1.18
C LYS A 615 52.05 50.35 -1.65
N THR A 616 50.95 49.73 -1.24
CA THR A 616 50.58 48.36 -1.61
C THR A 616 49.56 48.35 -2.73
N ARG A 617 49.74 47.43 -3.68
CA ARG A 617 48.86 47.23 -4.84
C ARG A 617 48.03 45.98 -4.62
N ILE A 618 46.75 46.18 -4.32
CA ILE A 618 45.80 45.08 -4.11
C ILE A 618 45.00 44.87 -5.40
N LEU A 619 44.83 43.61 -5.80
CA LEU A 619 43.90 43.22 -6.86
C LEU A 619 42.65 42.60 -6.24
N LEU A 620 41.48 43.15 -6.53
CA LEU A 620 40.19 42.61 -6.12
C LEU A 620 39.52 41.92 -7.32
N VAL A 621 39.19 40.64 -7.19
CA VAL A 621 38.54 39.85 -8.24
C VAL A 621 37.16 39.46 -7.74
N GLU A 622 36.14 40.08 -8.31
CA GLU A 622 34.73 39.92 -7.92
C GLU A 622 33.85 40.23 -9.13
N ASP A 623 32.94 39.31 -9.48
CA ASP A 623 32.04 39.43 -10.63
C ASP A 623 30.84 40.37 -10.36
N ASN A 624 30.43 40.44 -9.10
CA ASN A 624 29.33 41.28 -8.67
C ASN A 624 29.79 42.73 -8.40
N ILE A 625 29.36 43.66 -9.25
CA ILE A 625 29.69 45.11 -9.13
C ILE A 625 29.33 45.67 -7.74
N ALA A 626 28.25 45.23 -7.10
CA ALA A 626 27.87 45.72 -5.77
C ALA A 626 28.84 45.23 -4.70
N SER A 627 29.17 43.93 -4.69
CA SER A 627 30.20 43.36 -3.81
C SER A 627 31.56 44.03 -4.03
N GLN A 628 31.91 44.29 -5.29
CA GLN A 628 33.14 44.98 -5.68
C GLN A 628 33.21 46.37 -5.05
N GLN A 629 32.13 47.15 -5.14
CA GLN A 629 32.05 48.48 -4.54
C GLN A 629 32.14 48.44 -3.00
N VAL A 630 31.50 47.47 -2.35
CA VAL A 630 31.59 47.29 -0.89
C VAL A 630 33.04 47.01 -0.48
N ALA A 631 33.69 46.02 -1.09
CA ALA A 631 35.07 45.66 -0.77
C ALA A 631 36.05 46.81 -1.05
N LEU A 632 35.92 47.50 -2.19
CA LEU A 632 36.72 48.69 -2.50
C LEU A 632 36.56 49.80 -1.46
N ARG A 633 35.35 50.02 -0.96
CA ARG A 633 35.06 51.07 0.03
C ARG A 633 35.62 50.71 1.40
N ILE A 634 35.55 49.43 1.80
CA ILE A 634 36.21 48.94 3.02
C ILE A 634 37.73 49.14 2.91
N LEU A 635 38.35 48.74 1.81
CA LEU A 635 39.78 48.94 1.57
C LEU A 635 40.16 50.43 1.61
N THR A 636 39.34 51.29 1.02
CA THR A 636 39.55 52.75 1.04
C THR A 636 39.46 53.30 2.46
N LYS A 637 38.49 52.86 3.28
CA LYS A 637 38.37 53.23 4.70
C LYS A 637 39.58 52.78 5.53
N LEU A 638 40.22 51.68 5.14
CA LEU A 638 41.45 51.17 5.75
C LEU A 638 42.72 51.89 5.24
N GLY A 639 42.60 52.85 4.32
CA GLY A 639 43.73 53.62 3.77
C GLY A 639 44.42 52.97 2.57
N LEU A 640 43.82 51.92 1.99
CA LEU A 640 44.39 51.13 0.89
C LEU A 640 43.69 51.41 -0.45
N ARG A 641 44.38 51.13 -1.55
CA ARG A 641 43.79 51.18 -2.90
C ARG A 641 43.87 49.80 -3.55
N ALA A 642 42.78 49.41 -4.21
CA ALA A 642 42.74 48.20 -5.01
C ALA A 642 42.26 48.48 -6.43
N GLN A 643 42.80 47.75 -7.40
CA GLN A 643 42.24 47.65 -8.74
C GLN A 643 41.29 46.46 -8.75
N ALA A 644 40.10 46.64 -9.31
CA ALA A 644 39.10 45.59 -9.35
C ALA A 644 38.88 45.07 -10.77
N VAL A 645 38.67 43.75 -10.88
CA VAL A 645 38.45 43.00 -12.13
C VAL A 645 37.30 42.01 -11.94
N ALA A 646 36.67 41.58 -13.04
CA ALA A 646 35.37 40.90 -12.98
C ALA A 646 35.44 39.37 -12.94
N ASN A 647 36.56 38.75 -13.31
CA ASN A 647 36.67 37.28 -13.34
C ASN A 647 38.14 36.79 -13.28
N GLY A 648 38.30 35.46 -13.19
CA GLY A 648 39.62 34.82 -13.11
C GLY A 648 40.53 35.07 -14.32
N ILE A 649 39.97 35.21 -15.53
CA ILE A 649 40.73 35.48 -16.76
C ILE A 649 41.36 36.88 -16.69
N GLU A 650 40.59 37.88 -16.29
CA GLU A 650 41.08 39.24 -16.09
C GLU A 650 42.12 39.31 -14.97
N ALA A 651 41.94 38.53 -13.90
CA ALA A 651 42.91 38.46 -12.81
C ALA A 651 44.29 37.95 -13.29
N VAL A 652 44.31 36.87 -14.08
CA VAL A 652 45.56 36.32 -14.64
C VAL A 652 46.22 37.33 -15.59
N LYS A 653 45.44 38.03 -16.43
CA LYS A 653 45.95 39.09 -17.31
C LYS A 653 46.53 40.28 -16.53
N ALA A 654 45.85 40.71 -15.47
CA ALA A 654 46.32 41.79 -14.60
C ALA A 654 47.66 41.42 -13.95
N LEU A 655 47.77 40.20 -13.40
CA LEU A 655 49.01 39.70 -12.77
C LEU A 655 50.18 39.49 -13.73
N ALA A 656 49.91 39.36 -15.04
CA ALA A 656 50.96 39.32 -16.06
C ALA A 656 51.56 40.70 -16.37
N THR A 657 50.80 41.77 -16.13
CA THR A 657 51.19 43.14 -16.51
C THR A 657 51.72 43.93 -15.31
N ILE A 658 51.02 43.87 -14.18
CA ILE A 658 51.29 44.68 -12.98
C ILE A 658 51.72 43.77 -11.82
N PRO A 659 52.79 44.09 -11.08
CA PRO A 659 53.10 43.40 -9.84
C PRO A 659 52.14 43.88 -8.74
N TYR A 660 51.31 42.96 -8.25
CA TYR A 660 50.44 43.17 -7.09
C TYR A 660 51.04 42.53 -5.84
N ASP A 661 50.77 43.12 -4.69
CA ASP A 661 51.27 42.66 -3.38
C ASP A 661 50.29 41.69 -2.71
N LEU A 662 49.00 41.75 -3.06
CA LEU A 662 47.96 40.87 -2.54
C LEU A 662 46.78 40.79 -3.52
N VAL A 663 46.17 39.61 -3.62
CA VAL A 663 44.96 39.38 -4.41
C VAL A 663 43.83 38.94 -3.47
N LEU A 664 42.71 39.65 -3.51
CA LEU A 664 41.44 39.22 -2.94
C LEU A 664 40.65 38.55 -4.07
N MET A 665 40.41 37.24 -3.97
CA MET A 665 39.88 36.42 -5.06
C MET A 665 38.56 35.79 -4.68
N ASP A 666 37.47 36.15 -5.34
CA ASP A 666 36.22 35.40 -5.22
C ASP A 666 36.37 33.97 -5.73
N VAL A 667 35.85 33.00 -4.98
CA VAL A 667 35.93 31.58 -5.33
C VAL A 667 34.95 31.23 -6.45
N GLN A 668 33.75 31.82 -6.45
CA GLN A 668 32.67 31.46 -7.39
C GLN A 668 32.44 32.60 -8.37
N MET A 669 33.01 32.49 -9.58
CA MET A 669 32.86 33.49 -10.64
C MET A 669 32.57 32.83 -12.00
N PRO A 670 31.86 33.51 -12.91
CA PRO A 670 31.67 33.05 -14.28
C PRO A 670 32.98 33.06 -15.10
N GLU A 671 32.97 32.31 -16.21
CA GLU A 671 34.09 32.09 -17.15
C GLU A 671 35.27 31.29 -16.57
N MET A 672 35.88 31.77 -15.49
CA MET A 672 36.97 31.10 -14.78
C MET A 672 36.83 31.36 -13.29
N ASP A 673 36.66 30.27 -12.54
CA ASP A 673 36.48 30.34 -11.09
C ASP A 673 37.79 30.70 -10.36
N GLY A 674 37.69 31.15 -9.10
CA GLY A 674 38.84 31.60 -8.33
C GLY A 674 39.87 30.49 -8.05
N ILE A 675 39.43 29.24 -7.98
CA ILE A 675 40.30 28.07 -7.73
C ILE A 675 41.12 27.74 -8.98
N GLU A 676 40.48 27.70 -10.14
CA GLU A 676 41.09 27.53 -11.45
C GLU A 676 42.06 28.67 -11.75
N ALA A 677 41.64 29.92 -11.52
CA ALA A 677 42.48 31.10 -11.65
C ALA A 677 43.73 31.00 -10.75
N THR A 678 43.57 30.58 -9.49
CA THR A 678 44.69 30.42 -8.55
C THR A 678 45.65 29.33 -9.03
N ARG A 679 45.16 28.16 -9.45
CA ARG A 679 46.03 27.10 -10.00
C ARG A 679 46.80 27.59 -11.23
N LEU A 680 46.14 28.35 -12.10
CA LEU A 680 46.78 28.92 -13.26
C LEU A 680 47.85 29.94 -12.86
N ILE A 681 47.57 30.86 -11.93
CA ILE A 681 48.54 31.83 -11.41
C ILE A 681 49.76 31.15 -10.78
N ARG A 682 49.55 30.04 -10.07
CA ARG A 682 50.61 29.26 -9.39
C ARG A 682 51.44 28.38 -10.34
N SER A 683 50.91 28.04 -11.52
CA SER A 683 51.60 27.22 -12.53
C SER A 683 52.83 27.94 -13.10
N GLN A 684 53.96 27.22 -13.24
CA GLN A 684 55.17 27.76 -13.88
C GLN A 684 55.01 28.13 -15.36
N LEU A 685 53.94 27.64 -15.99
CA LEU A 685 53.57 27.97 -17.37
C LEU A 685 52.76 29.28 -17.48
N SER A 686 52.42 29.91 -16.36
CA SER A 686 51.65 31.16 -16.33
C SER A 686 52.52 32.37 -16.62
N ALA A 687 51.95 33.37 -17.30
CA ALA A 687 52.59 34.64 -17.56
C ALA A 687 52.61 35.58 -16.34
N ALA A 688 52.14 35.14 -15.16
CA ALA A 688 52.10 35.97 -13.96
C ALA A 688 53.52 36.37 -13.55
N ARG A 689 53.73 37.65 -13.21
CA ARG A 689 55.07 38.15 -12.82
C ARG A 689 55.52 37.67 -11.45
N ASN A 690 54.57 37.34 -10.57
CA ASN A 690 54.83 36.81 -9.23
C ASN A 690 53.90 35.64 -8.92
N HIS A 691 54.35 34.41 -9.18
CA HIS A 691 53.61 33.19 -8.86
C HIS A 691 53.39 32.97 -7.36
N ARG A 692 54.07 33.72 -6.48
CA ARG A 692 53.92 33.62 -5.01
C ARG A 692 53.14 34.76 -4.37
N VAL A 693 52.49 35.62 -5.17
CA VAL A 693 51.62 36.69 -4.63
C VAL A 693 50.60 36.08 -3.65
N PRO A 694 50.43 36.63 -2.43
CA PRO A 694 49.38 36.20 -1.52
C PRO A 694 48.00 36.27 -2.19
N ILE A 695 47.29 35.14 -2.25
CA ILE A 695 45.91 35.07 -2.76
C ILE A 695 45.01 34.69 -1.59
N ILE A 696 44.13 35.62 -1.22
CA ILE A 696 43.15 35.46 -0.14
C ILE A 696 41.80 35.16 -0.77
N ALA A 697 41.22 34.01 -0.43
CA ALA A 697 39.93 33.59 -0.94
C ALA A 697 38.80 34.42 -0.33
N MET A 698 37.89 34.94 -1.14
CA MET A 698 36.62 35.50 -0.69
C MET A 698 35.54 34.46 -0.96
N THR A 699 34.98 33.86 0.10
CA THR A 699 34.04 32.74 -0.02
C THR A 699 32.74 33.02 0.72
N ALA A 700 31.61 32.63 0.13
CA ALA A 700 30.30 32.67 0.79
C ALA A 700 30.17 31.67 1.95
N SER A 701 31.10 30.72 2.05
CA SER A 701 31.12 29.69 3.09
C SER A 701 32.50 29.63 3.75
N ALA A 702 32.60 30.03 5.01
CA ALA A 702 33.78 29.82 5.85
C ALA A 702 33.90 28.36 6.34
N MET A 703 33.38 27.40 5.58
CA MET A 703 33.32 25.99 5.96
C MET A 703 34.68 25.30 5.71
N PRO A 704 35.08 24.32 6.54
CA PRO A 704 36.34 23.58 6.37
C PRO A 704 36.49 22.87 5.02
N GLY A 705 35.39 22.47 4.36
CA GLY A 705 35.41 21.79 3.06
C GLY A 705 35.83 22.69 1.89
N ASP A 706 35.42 23.96 1.92
CA ASP A 706 35.87 24.94 0.92
C ASP A 706 37.25 25.49 1.26
N HIS A 707 37.60 25.57 2.55
CA HIS A 707 38.96 25.84 3.02
C HIS A 707 39.96 24.79 2.51
N GLN A 708 39.62 23.50 2.57
CA GLN A 708 40.47 22.43 2.04
C GLN A 708 40.69 22.56 0.53
N LYS A 709 39.65 22.94 -0.25
CA LYS A 709 39.78 23.17 -1.70
C LYS A 709 40.68 24.38 -1.99
N CYS A 710 40.55 25.46 -1.21
CA CYS A 710 41.37 26.67 -1.34
C CYS A 710 42.85 26.38 -0.99
N LEU A 711 43.11 25.61 0.06
CA LEU A 711 44.45 25.15 0.43
C LEU A 711 45.07 24.25 -0.65
N VAL A 712 44.31 23.29 -1.18
CA VAL A 712 44.77 22.43 -2.29
C VAL A 712 45.06 23.25 -3.56
N ALA A 713 44.35 24.35 -3.77
CA ALA A 713 44.61 25.29 -4.85
C ALA A 713 45.80 26.23 -4.59
N GLN A 714 46.44 26.16 -3.41
CA GLN A 714 47.52 27.04 -2.95
C GLN A 714 47.11 28.52 -2.78
N MET A 715 45.88 28.75 -2.32
CA MET A 715 45.49 30.02 -1.71
C MET A 715 46.08 30.14 -0.30
N ASN A 716 46.31 31.37 0.15
CA ASN A 716 47.08 31.67 1.35
C ASN A 716 46.22 31.82 2.61
N ASP A 717 45.01 32.38 2.47
CA ASP A 717 44.07 32.61 3.57
C ASP A 717 42.65 32.80 2.99
N TYR A 718 41.66 33.07 3.84
CA TYR A 718 40.29 33.34 3.39
C TYR A 718 39.59 34.44 4.21
N VAL A 719 38.56 35.03 3.61
CA VAL A 719 37.62 35.96 4.23
C VAL A 719 36.20 35.54 3.83
N SER A 720 35.30 35.48 4.80
CA SER A 720 33.90 35.17 4.55
C SER A 720 33.14 36.34 3.91
N LYS A 721 32.23 36.02 3.00
CA LYS A 721 31.23 36.95 2.49
C LYS A 721 29.94 36.85 3.34
N PRO A 722 29.29 37.95 3.72
CA PRO A 722 29.65 39.34 3.38
C PRO A 722 30.94 39.79 4.10
N VAL A 723 31.81 40.50 3.37
CA VAL A 723 33.12 40.93 3.86
C VAL A 723 32.95 41.93 4.99
N SER A 724 33.32 41.54 6.22
CA SER A 724 33.32 42.47 7.35
C SER A 724 34.63 43.29 7.40
N PRO A 725 34.56 44.60 7.73
CA PRO A 725 35.75 45.44 7.85
C PRO A 725 36.80 44.89 8.82
N GLN A 726 36.37 44.30 9.93
CA GLN A 726 37.23 43.76 10.98
C GLN A 726 37.97 42.50 10.50
N SER A 727 37.25 41.57 9.85
CA SER A 727 37.85 40.34 9.32
C SER A 727 38.85 40.64 8.22
N LEU A 728 38.49 41.53 7.29
CA LEU A 728 39.39 41.94 6.22
C LEU A 728 40.64 42.65 6.76
N ALA A 729 40.49 43.55 7.75
CA ALA A 729 41.62 44.25 8.37
C ALA A 729 42.62 43.28 9.03
N ALA A 730 42.12 42.26 9.74
CA ALA A 730 42.95 41.25 10.38
C ALA A 730 43.76 40.42 9.37
N VAL A 731 43.14 40.01 8.26
CA VAL A 731 43.83 39.25 7.20
C VAL A 731 44.84 40.14 6.47
N LEU A 732 44.48 41.40 6.16
CA LEU A 732 45.41 42.34 5.54
C LEU A 732 46.63 42.61 6.42
N GLN A 733 46.45 42.74 7.74
CA GLN A 733 47.57 42.94 8.68
C GLN A 733 48.55 41.76 8.71
N ARG A 734 48.07 40.54 8.41
CA ARG A 734 48.89 39.32 8.37
C ARG A 734 49.70 39.18 7.08
N TRP A 735 49.12 39.58 5.95
CA TRP A 735 49.66 39.29 4.62
C TRP A 735 50.26 40.48 3.88
N LEU A 736 49.97 41.72 4.31
CA LEU A 736 50.66 42.88 3.79
C LEU A 736 52.06 42.99 4.44
N PRO A 737 53.10 43.34 3.67
CA PRO A 737 54.44 43.50 4.20
C PRO A 737 54.50 44.65 5.22
N ALA A 738 55.10 44.38 6.39
CA ALA A 738 55.39 45.41 7.38
C ALA A 738 56.37 46.45 6.79
N GLU A 739 56.14 47.74 7.03
CA GLU A 739 57.08 48.78 6.59
C GLU A 739 58.44 48.58 7.28
N PRO A 740 59.57 48.82 6.59
CA PRO A 740 60.83 49.03 7.28
C PRO A 740 60.70 50.31 8.11
N ALA A 741 60.99 50.20 9.41
CA ALA A 741 60.97 51.33 10.33
C ALA A 741 61.77 52.51 9.75
N VAL A 742 61.07 53.60 9.44
CA VAL A 742 61.70 54.87 9.09
C VAL A 742 62.41 55.37 10.34
N GLY A 743 63.75 55.41 10.29
CA GLY A 743 64.55 56.06 11.32
C GLY A 743 64.14 57.52 11.45
N GLU A 744 63.91 57.95 12.69
CA GLU A 744 63.76 59.36 13.05
C GLU A 744 65.04 60.14 12.67
N PRO A 745 64.93 61.41 12.23
CA PRO A 745 66.08 62.30 12.15
C PRO A 745 66.62 62.71 13.53
#